data_AF-A0A0C5EDZ6-F1
#
_entry.id   AF-A0A0C5EDZ6-F1
#
_cell.length_a   1.000
_cell.length_b   1.000
_cell.length_c   1.000
_cell.angle_alpha   90.00
_cell.angle_beta   90.00
_cell.angle_gamma   90.00
#
_symmetry.space_group_name_H-M   'P 1'
#
loop_
_entity.id
_entity.type
_entity.pdbx_description
1 polymer ?
#
loop_
_entity_poly.entity_id
_entity_poly.type
_entity_poly.pdbx_seq_one_letter_code
_entity_poly.pdbx_strand_id
1 'polypeptide(L)'
;MNDLANSTMTPTSPPKRIDFNTPELQRKRRIRALKDRLTRWYVLVGGLAVLAAITLIFFFLAYVVMPLFQGADLTAKDPLTPAWMQDAGKPLMFSLEEQNQVGMRVSDKGQALFFDIDNGAELRRVDLPIPAGATVTAIGKDQPGSPLVVVGLSNGQALVFRHTYKVSYPEGKKTISPAVEYPYGETPIVLNEQGGALEHVNLNATDSTLVVAGSSGAQLHVLQLTREENMMTGEVTSEQNRIELPQMTEPVKAMYIDPRQQWLYVINGRAQADVFSLRDKSLNGRYKLLEDANAEVTASTQLVGGISLIIGTSKGGLAQWFMARDTDGELRLKQIRTFQMGTTPIIEITAEERRKGFVALDASGKLGVFHSTAHRTLLVDQVVEGEGLFGLSPRANRVIIEAGGKLQPLVLDNPHPEVSWSALWSKVWYENYDEPKYVWQSTAANTDFEPKLSLSPLTFGTLKAAFYAMLLAAPLAIAAAIYTAYFMAPGMRRKVKPVIELMEAMPTVILGFFAGLFLAPYVEGHLPGIFSLLMLLPIGILVAGFAWSRLPETLRLKVPDGWESAILIPVIILVGWFSLYMSPFMENWFFGGDMRMWISHDLGITYDQRNALVVGLAMGFAVIPNIYSIAEDAVFSVPRGLTLGSLALGATPWQTMTRVVILTASPGIFSALMIGMGRAVGETMIVLMATGNTPVMEMNLFEGLRTLAANVAVEMPESEVGGSHYRVLFLSALVLLLFTFVMNTLAELIRQRLRKKYSSL
;
A
#
# COMPACT_ATOMS: atom_id res chain seq x y z
N MET A 1 47.01 21.53 92.66
CA MET A 1 48.02 22.50 93.13
C MET A 1 48.09 23.62 92.11
N ASN A 2 48.00 24.84 92.62
CA ASN A 2 47.86 26.12 91.93
C ASN A 2 48.80 26.33 90.74
N ASP A 3 48.28 26.88 89.64
CA ASP A 3 48.71 28.23 89.21
C ASP A 3 47.77 28.79 88.13
N LEU A 4 46.81 29.58 88.61
CA LEU A 4 46.14 30.64 87.87
C LEU A 4 46.68 31.96 88.44
N ALA A 5 47.50 32.68 87.68
CA ALA A 5 47.70 34.11 87.90
C ALA A 5 48.24 34.81 86.63
N ASN A 6 47.39 35.69 86.09
CA ASN A 6 47.70 36.86 85.27
C ASN A 6 48.03 36.67 83.77
N SER A 7 46.99 36.65 82.94
CA SER A 7 46.98 37.53 81.75
C SER A 7 45.56 38.03 81.47
N THR A 8 45.42 39.34 81.53
CA THR A 8 44.21 40.15 81.34
C THR A 8 43.50 39.90 80.02
N MET A 9 42.16 39.84 80.07
CA MET A 9 41.31 39.93 78.90
C MET A 9 41.47 41.29 78.19
N THR A 10 41.84 41.24 76.91
CA THR A 10 41.55 42.31 75.93
C THR A 10 40.67 41.71 74.82
N PRO A 11 39.44 42.22 74.60
CA PRO A 11 38.53 41.70 73.59
C PRO A 11 38.58 42.58 72.33
N THR A 12 39.53 42.39 71.42
CA THR A 12 39.45 43.02 70.08
C THR A 12 40.30 42.31 69.04
N SER A 13 39.71 41.28 68.40
CA SER A 13 39.98 40.99 67.00
C SER A 13 38.70 40.40 66.40
N PRO A 14 37.98 41.12 65.53
CA PRO A 14 36.78 40.57 64.91
C PRO A 14 37.17 39.36 64.05
N PRO A 15 36.29 38.35 63.90
CA PRO A 15 36.55 37.24 63.00
C PRO A 15 36.78 37.82 61.60
N LYS A 16 37.88 37.43 60.93
CA LYS A 16 38.13 37.78 59.52
C LYS A 16 36.90 37.36 58.71
N ARG A 17 36.00 38.29 58.40
CA ARG A 17 34.89 38.07 57.48
C ARG A 17 35.52 37.67 56.15
N ILE A 18 35.20 36.46 55.68
CA ILE A 18 35.54 36.04 54.32
C ILE A 18 34.86 37.03 53.38
N ASP A 19 35.65 37.82 52.67
CA ASP A 19 35.12 38.76 51.69
C ASP A 19 34.68 37.98 50.45
N PHE A 20 33.36 37.77 50.33
CA PHE A 20 32.75 37.12 49.16
C PHE A 20 32.76 38.00 47.90
N ASN A 21 33.29 39.22 47.98
CA ASN A 21 33.35 40.21 46.92
C ASN A 21 34.80 40.60 46.55
N THR A 22 35.77 39.70 46.74
CA THR A 22 37.10 39.89 46.17
C THR A 22 37.03 40.08 44.65
N PRO A 23 37.95 40.85 44.04
CA PRO A 23 37.97 41.09 42.59
C PRO A 23 37.95 39.80 41.77
N GLU A 24 38.60 38.75 42.26
CA GLU A 24 38.65 37.42 41.64
C GLU A 24 37.29 36.70 41.67
N LEU A 25 36.57 36.72 42.79
CA LEU A 25 35.25 36.12 42.91
C LEU A 25 34.21 36.87 42.09
N GLN A 26 34.30 38.20 42.01
CA GLN A 26 33.44 39.00 41.13
C GLN A 26 33.69 38.68 39.66
N ARG A 27 34.96 38.54 39.24
CA ARG A 27 35.31 38.09 37.88
C ARG A 27 34.76 36.68 37.60
N LYS A 28 34.90 35.73 38.52
CA LYS A 28 34.33 34.37 38.40
C LYS A 28 32.79 34.39 38.30
N ARG A 29 32.10 35.23 39.08
CA ARG A 29 30.63 35.39 39.01
C ARG A 29 30.19 35.97 37.67
N ARG A 30 30.88 36.99 37.14
CA ARG A 30 30.60 37.56 35.81
C ARG A 30 30.80 36.54 34.69
N ILE A 31 31.90 35.76 34.76
CA ILE A 31 32.16 34.68 33.80
C ILE A 31 31.08 33.59 33.90
N ARG A 32 30.66 33.20 35.12
CA ARG A 32 29.57 32.23 35.31
C ARG A 32 28.25 32.75 34.75
N ALA A 33 27.87 33.99 35.04
CA ALA A 33 26.65 34.59 34.52
C ALA A 33 26.65 34.69 32.98
N LEU A 34 27.81 34.99 32.37
CA LEU A 34 27.98 34.95 30.92
C LEU A 34 27.80 33.53 30.38
N LYS A 35 28.45 32.53 31.00
CA LYS A 35 28.30 31.12 30.63
C LYS A 35 26.85 30.64 30.76
N ASP A 36 26.15 30.99 31.83
CA ASP A 36 24.74 30.62 32.04
C ASP A 36 23.84 31.26 30.97
N ARG A 37 24.10 32.52 30.61
CA ARG A 37 23.35 33.24 29.57
C ARG A 37 23.59 32.67 28.18
N LEU A 38 24.85 32.37 27.83
CA LEU A 38 25.23 31.72 26.57
C LEU A 38 24.62 30.31 26.50
N THR A 39 24.69 29.53 27.57
CA THR A 39 24.11 28.16 27.63
C THR A 39 22.59 28.22 27.43
N ARG A 40 21.89 29.15 28.08
CA ARG A 40 20.45 29.33 27.90
C ARG A 40 20.11 29.68 26.45
N TRP A 41 20.88 30.59 25.83
CA TRP A 41 20.70 30.95 24.42
C TRP A 41 20.94 29.75 23.51
N TYR A 42 22.01 28.99 23.74
CA TYR A 42 22.32 27.78 22.97
C TYR A 42 21.21 26.74 23.05
N VAL A 43 20.70 26.45 24.26
CA VAL A 43 19.60 25.49 24.46
C VAL A 43 18.31 25.97 23.80
N LEU A 44 17.98 27.26 23.92
CA LEU A 44 16.77 27.83 23.32
C LEU A 44 16.84 27.83 21.78
N VAL A 45 17.97 28.27 21.21
CA VAL A 45 18.19 28.23 19.75
C VAL A 45 18.20 26.80 19.24
N GLY A 46 18.87 25.88 19.94
CA GLY A 46 18.87 24.46 19.58
C GLY A 46 17.47 23.85 19.60
N GLY A 47 16.68 24.12 20.66
CA GLY A 47 15.30 23.66 20.75
C GLY A 47 14.39 24.23 19.65
N LEU A 48 14.49 25.53 19.37
CA LEU A 48 13.76 26.15 18.26
C LEU A 48 14.18 25.60 16.90
N ALA A 49 15.48 25.34 16.69
CA ALA A 49 15.99 24.76 15.46
C ALA A 49 15.47 23.34 15.22
N VAL A 50 15.39 22.50 16.26
CA VAL A 50 14.78 21.16 16.17
C VAL A 50 13.30 21.25 15.81
N LEU A 51 12.55 22.14 16.45
CA LEU A 51 11.13 22.33 16.14
C LEU A 51 10.93 22.85 14.71
N ALA A 52 11.77 23.79 14.26
CA ALA A 52 11.77 24.28 12.89
C ALA A 52 12.10 23.16 11.88
N ALA A 53 13.07 22.30 12.19
CA ALA A 53 13.44 21.17 11.35
C ALA A 53 12.30 20.14 11.23
N ILE A 54 11.67 19.74 12.33
CA ILE A 54 10.52 18.81 12.32
C ILE A 54 9.35 19.41 11.53
N THR A 55 9.08 20.70 11.73
CA THR A 55 8.04 21.43 10.99
C THR A 55 8.36 21.49 9.49
N LEU A 56 9.61 21.75 9.12
CA LEU A 56 10.07 21.76 7.73
C LEU A 56 9.94 20.37 7.09
N ILE A 57 10.31 19.30 7.82
CA ILE A 57 10.11 17.92 7.36
C ILE A 57 8.63 17.66 7.08
N PHE A 58 7.72 18.07 7.99
CA PHE A 58 6.29 17.92 7.76
C PHE A 58 5.82 18.60 6.48
N PHE A 59 6.19 19.88 6.28
CA PHE A 59 5.82 20.61 5.06
C PHE A 59 6.46 20.05 3.80
N PHE A 60 7.70 19.56 3.90
CA PHE A 60 8.37 18.89 2.80
C PHE A 60 7.66 17.59 2.40
N LEU A 61 7.33 16.72 3.36
CA LEU A 61 6.56 15.51 3.10
C LEU A 61 5.19 15.85 2.48
N ALA A 62 4.49 16.84 3.02
CA ALA A 62 3.20 17.31 2.48
C ALA A 62 3.33 17.84 1.04
N TYR A 63 4.38 18.60 0.74
CA TYR A 63 4.67 19.11 -0.60
C TYR A 63 4.94 17.98 -1.61
N VAL A 64 5.72 16.97 -1.24
CA VAL A 64 6.00 15.80 -2.11
C VAL A 64 4.73 14.97 -2.37
N VAL A 65 3.83 14.90 -1.39
CA VAL A 65 2.59 14.11 -1.47
C VAL A 65 1.48 14.83 -2.21
N MET A 66 1.41 16.17 -2.16
CA MET A 66 0.30 16.96 -2.71
C MET A 66 -0.08 16.62 -4.16
N PRO A 67 0.87 16.39 -5.11
CA PRO A 67 0.53 16.05 -6.49
C PRO A 67 -0.25 14.73 -6.67
N LEU A 68 -0.21 13.81 -5.71
CA LEU A 68 -0.97 12.55 -5.78
C LEU A 68 -2.48 12.77 -5.87
N PHE A 69 -2.98 13.86 -5.30
CA PHE A 69 -4.40 14.16 -5.20
C PHE A 69 -4.87 15.19 -6.23
N GLN A 70 -3.98 15.67 -7.10
CA GLN A 70 -4.34 16.56 -8.20
C GLN A 70 -5.06 15.78 -9.31
N GLY A 71 -5.94 16.45 -10.05
CA GLY A 71 -6.63 15.89 -11.22
C GLY A 71 -5.72 15.86 -12.44
N ALA A 72 -6.29 15.53 -13.60
CA ALA A 72 -5.61 15.69 -14.88
C ALA A 72 -5.77 17.14 -15.38
N ASP A 73 -4.83 17.61 -16.19
CA ASP A 73 -4.90 18.89 -16.90
C ASP A 73 -4.97 18.63 -18.41
N LEU A 74 -5.74 19.46 -19.12
CA LEU A 74 -5.93 19.34 -20.55
C LEU A 74 -5.72 20.69 -21.24
N THR A 75 -4.75 20.74 -22.14
CA THR A 75 -4.45 21.95 -22.93
C THR A 75 -4.80 21.72 -24.39
N ALA A 76 -5.73 22.52 -24.93
CA ALA A 76 -6.09 22.47 -26.35
C ALA A 76 -5.11 23.29 -27.21
N LYS A 77 -4.68 22.70 -28.34
CA LYS A 77 -3.93 23.41 -29.39
C LYS A 77 -4.88 23.97 -30.46
N ASP A 78 -4.34 24.75 -31.41
CA ASP A 78 -5.12 25.23 -32.54
C ASP A 78 -5.68 24.06 -33.39
N PRO A 79 -6.96 24.11 -33.82
CA PRO A 79 -7.54 23.08 -34.69
C PRO A 79 -6.86 23.04 -36.06
N LEU A 80 -6.62 21.84 -36.58
CA LEU A 80 -6.04 21.58 -37.89
C LEU A 80 -7.12 21.23 -38.91
N THR A 81 -6.95 21.71 -40.16
CA THR A 81 -7.85 21.44 -41.30
C THR A 81 -7.04 20.90 -42.48
N PRO A 82 -6.52 19.67 -42.38
CA PRO A 82 -5.67 19.13 -43.42
C PRO A 82 -6.43 18.88 -44.72
N ALA A 83 -5.77 19.12 -45.86
CA ALA A 83 -6.39 19.04 -47.18
C ALA A 83 -6.99 17.65 -47.50
N TRP A 84 -6.35 16.58 -47.02
CA TRP A 84 -6.81 15.21 -47.24
C TRP A 84 -8.17 14.91 -46.61
N MET A 85 -8.64 15.71 -45.65
CA MET A 85 -9.89 15.45 -44.93
C MET A 85 -11.12 15.53 -45.84
N GLN A 86 -11.07 16.30 -46.93
CA GLN A 86 -12.20 16.41 -47.87
C GLN A 86 -12.52 15.08 -48.57
N ASP A 87 -11.50 14.24 -48.78
CA ASP A 87 -11.63 12.95 -49.50
C ASP A 87 -11.44 11.73 -48.58
N ALA A 88 -11.32 11.92 -47.27
CA ALA A 88 -10.87 10.88 -46.34
C ALA A 88 -11.91 9.80 -46.00
N GLY A 89 -13.19 9.96 -46.38
CA GLY A 89 -14.27 9.05 -45.98
C GLY A 89 -14.62 9.14 -44.49
N LYS A 90 -15.53 8.29 -44.01
CA LYS A 90 -15.94 8.25 -42.60
C LYS A 90 -14.81 7.65 -41.74
N PRO A 91 -14.41 8.27 -40.61
CA PRO A 91 -13.40 7.70 -39.72
C PRO A 91 -13.96 6.47 -38.99
N LEU A 92 -13.16 5.41 -38.92
CA LEU A 92 -13.47 4.19 -38.16
C LEU A 92 -12.54 4.02 -36.96
N MET A 93 -11.29 4.48 -37.06
CA MET A 93 -10.30 4.34 -36.00
C MET A 93 -9.24 5.44 -36.10
N PHE A 94 -8.85 5.95 -34.94
CA PHE A 94 -7.60 6.68 -34.74
C PHE A 94 -6.60 5.87 -33.89
N SER A 95 -5.33 6.11 -34.17
CA SER A 95 -4.19 5.64 -33.36
C SER A 95 -3.06 6.68 -33.45
N LEU A 96 -2.26 6.79 -32.41
CA LEU A 96 -1.10 7.68 -32.36
C LEU A 96 0.15 6.86 -32.08
N GLU A 97 1.27 7.30 -32.65
CA GLU A 97 2.59 6.73 -32.36
C GLU A 97 3.09 7.22 -30.97
N GLU A 98 3.87 6.38 -30.29
CA GLU A 98 4.31 6.59 -28.91
C GLU A 98 5.05 7.92 -28.65
N GLN A 99 5.80 8.44 -29.62
CA GLN A 99 6.49 9.74 -29.52
C GLN A 99 5.65 10.92 -30.02
N ASN A 100 4.37 10.70 -30.33
CA ASN A 100 3.41 11.71 -30.74
C ASN A 100 3.81 12.49 -32.01
N GLN A 101 4.53 11.85 -32.93
CA GLN A 101 4.89 12.47 -34.22
C GLN A 101 3.95 12.07 -35.35
N VAL A 102 3.51 10.81 -35.36
CA VAL A 102 2.69 10.23 -36.43
C VAL A 102 1.34 9.78 -35.89
N GLY A 103 0.25 10.24 -36.51
CA GLY A 103 -1.10 9.74 -36.32
C GLY A 103 -1.48 8.77 -37.44
N MET A 104 -2.34 7.81 -37.14
CA MET A 104 -2.96 6.91 -38.12
C MET A 104 -4.47 7.04 -38.04
N ARG A 105 -5.11 7.17 -39.20
CA ARG A 105 -6.56 7.17 -39.37
C ARG A 105 -6.95 6.07 -40.35
N VAL A 106 -7.93 5.26 -39.97
CA VAL A 106 -8.52 4.23 -40.86
C VAL A 106 -9.95 4.65 -41.20
N SER A 107 -10.30 4.59 -42.49
CA SER A 107 -11.63 4.96 -42.98
C SER A 107 -12.43 3.79 -43.55
N ASP A 108 -13.73 4.04 -43.74
CA ASP A 108 -14.68 3.16 -44.43
C ASP A 108 -14.31 2.83 -45.89
N LYS A 109 -13.47 3.67 -46.53
CA LYS A 109 -12.89 3.39 -47.85
C LYS A 109 -11.81 2.29 -47.83
N GLY A 110 -11.42 1.81 -46.65
CA GLY A 110 -10.36 0.80 -46.54
C GLY A 110 -8.96 1.38 -46.72
N GLN A 111 -8.75 2.63 -46.32
CA GLN A 111 -7.46 3.30 -46.41
C GLN A 111 -6.89 3.55 -45.01
N ALA A 112 -5.64 3.18 -44.80
CA ALA A 112 -4.85 3.58 -43.63
C ALA A 112 -4.01 4.80 -43.99
N LEU A 113 -4.42 5.97 -43.49
CA LEU A 113 -3.76 7.24 -43.70
C LEU A 113 -2.89 7.60 -42.50
N PHE A 114 -1.61 7.84 -42.74
CA PHE A 114 -0.66 8.33 -41.76
C PHE A 114 -0.40 9.82 -41.99
N PHE A 115 -0.44 10.60 -40.91
CA PHE A 115 -0.28 12.05 -40.94
C PHE A 115 0.61 12.53 -39.80
N ASP A 116 1.22 13.69 -39.97
CA ASP A 116 1.99 14.37 -38.94
C ASP A 116 1.04 15.01 -37.91
N ILE A 117 1.26 14.76 -36.62
CA ILE A 117 0.35 15.19 -35.55
C ILE A 117 0.37 16.71 -35.33
N ASP A 118 1.50 17.38 -35.55
CA ASP A 118 1.64 18.79 -35.22
C ASP A 118 1.10 19.71 -36.34
N ASN A 119 1.24 19.32 -37.62
CA ASN A 119 0.75 20.14 -38.75
C ASN A 119 -0.37 19.49 -39.59
N GLY A 120 -0.67 18.22 -39.37
CA GLY A 120 -1.72 17.49 -40.09
C GLY A 120 -1.34 17.05 -41.52
N ALA A 121 -0.09 17.23 -41.95
CA ALA A 121 0.35 16.87 -43.30
C ALA A 121 0.27 15.36 -43.52
N GLU A 122 -0.15 14.95 -44.72
CA GLU A 122 -0.14 13.55 -45.11
C GLU A 122 1.30 13.04 -45.26
N LEU A 123 1.62 11.95 -44.57
CA LEU A 123 2.93 11.31 -44.62
C LEU A 123 2.91 10.10 -45.56
N ARG A 124 1.90 9.25 -45.42
CA ARG A 124 1.75 8.03 -46.20
C ARG A 124 0.30 7.57 -46.22
N ARG A 125 -0.18 7.08 -47.37
CA ARG A 125 -1.47 6.42 -47.50
C ARG A 125 -1.26 5.00 -47.99
N VAL A 126 -1.94 4.05 -47.36
CA VAL A 126 -1.89 2.63 -47.73
C VAL A 126 -3.33 2.16 -47.97
N ASP A 127 -3.60 1.71 -49.20
CA ASP A 127 -4.84 1.02 -49.53
C ASP A 127 -4.76 -0.41 -48.98
N LEU A 128 -5.75 -0.79 -48.17
CA LEU A 128 -5.83 -2.15 -47.65
C LEU A 128 -6.24 -3.11 -48.79
N PRO A 129 -5.71 -4.35 -48.84
CA PRO A 129 -6.01 -5.35 -49.88
C PRO A 129 -7.44 -5.89 -49.74
N ILE A 130 -8.41 -5.05 -50.07
CA ILE A 130 -9.84 -5.38 -50.02
C ILE A 130 -10.27 -5.96 -51.38
N PRO A 131 -11.00 -7.08 -51.42
CA PRO A 131 -11.50 -7.66 -52.66
C PRO A 131 -12.44 -6.73 -53.42
N ALA A 132 -12.43 -6.82 -54.75
CA ALA A 132 -13.30 -6.01 -55.60
C ALA A 132 -14.79 -6.22 -55.25
N GLY A 133 -15.51 -5.12 -55.00
CA GLY A 133 -16.93 -5.14 -54.63
C GLY A 133 -17.21 -5.28 -53.13
N ALA A 134 -16.19 -5.51 -52.30
CA ALA A 134 -16.32 -5.48 -50.85
C ALA A 134 -16.04 -4.08 -50.28
N THR A 135 -16.74 -3.72 -49.21
CA THR A 135 -16.55 -2.46 -48.47
C THR A 135 -16.27 -2.75 -47.00
N VAL A 136 -15.58 -1.84 -46.32
CA VAL A 136 -15.36 -1.95 -44.88
C VAL A 136 -16.66 -1.65 -44.13
N THR A 137 -17.09 -2.59 -43.31
CA THR A 137 -18.32 -2.47 -42.50
C THR A 137 -18.02 -2.33 -41.02
N ALA A 138 -16.91 -2.91 -40.54
CA ALA A 138 -16.56 -2.94 -39.13
C ALA A 138 -15.04 -2.86 -38.93
N ILE A 139 -14.62 -2.38 -37.76
CA ILE A 139 -13.23 -2.41 -37.32
C ILE A 139 -13.15 -2.89 -35.88
N GLY A 140 -12.11 -3.66 -35.57
CA GLY A 140 -11.82 -4.16 -34.23
C GLY A 140 -10.33 -4.05 -33.97
N LYS A 141 -9.98 -3.91 -32.70
CA LYS A 141 -8.59 -3.99 -32.22
C LYS A 141 -8.48 -5.20 -31.29
N ASP A 142 -7.27 -5.70 -31.16
CA ASP A 142 -6.90 -6.58 -30.06
C ASP A 142 -6.91 -5.78 -28.73
N GLN A 143 -6.23 -6.27 -27.69
CA GLN A 143 -6.11 -5.57 -26.41
C GLN A 143 -5.44 -4.19 -26.54
N PRO A 144 -5.77 -3.22 -25.66
CA PRO A 144 -5.06 -1.93 -25.59
C PRO A 144 -3.54 -2.13 -25.49
N GLY A 145 -2.78 -1.43 -26.33
CA GLY A 145 -1.32 -1.59 -26.46
C GLY A 145 -0.89 -2.54 -27.59
N SER A 146 -1.80 -3.34 -28.15
CA SER A 146 -1.52 -4.18 -29.32
C SER A 146 -1.71 -3.37 -30.61
N PRO A 147 -0.72 -3.38 -31.54
CA PRO A 147 -0.83 -2.71 -32.83
C PRO A 147 -1.67 -3.48 -33.87
N LEU A 148 -2.30 -4.59 -33.46
CA LEU A 148 -3.02 -5.52 -34.32
C LEU A 148 -4.49 -5.09 -34.47
N VAL A 149 -4.95 -5.00 -35.72
CA VAL A 149 -6.27 -4.49 -36.11
C VAL A 149 -6.94 -5.50 -37.05
N VAL A 150 -8.24 -5.65 -36.93
CA VAL A 150 -9.09 -6.42 -37.86
C VAL A 150 -10.12 -5.51 -38.51
N VAL A 151 -10.33 -5.71 -39.80
CA VAL A 151 -11.34 -5.00 -40.59
C VAL A 151 -12.33 -6.03 -41.12
N GLY A 152 -13.61 -5.86 -40.79
CA GLY A 152 -14.72 -6.67 -41.31
C GLY A 152 -15.23 -6.12 -42.63
N LEU A 153 -15.53 -7.01 -43.57
CA LEU A 153 -15.96 -6.68 -44.92
C LEU A 153 -17.42 -7.07 -45.18
N SER A 154 -18.04 -6.39 -46.15
CA SER A 154 -19.42 -6.63 -46.57
C SER A 154 -19.69 -8.00 -47.20
N ASN A 155 -18.63 -8.74 -47.57
CA ASN A 155 -18.70 -10.07 -48.18
C ASN A 155 -18.43 -11.23 -47.20
N GLY A 156 -18.44 -10.98 -45.89
CA GLY A 156 -18.23 -12.01 -44.87
C GLY A 156 -16.77 -12.34 -44.54
N GLN A 157 -15.82 -11.59 -45.09
CA GLN A 157 -14.39 -11.77 -44.84
C GLN A 157 -13.84 -10.74 -43.86
N ALA A 158 -12.74 -11.07 -43.17
CA ALA A 158 -12.03 -10.19 -42.26
C ALA A 158 -10.54 -10.09 -42.61
N LEU A 159 -10.02 -8.88 -42.71
CA LEU A 159 -8.61 -8.61 -42.98
C LEU A 159 -7.89 -8.22 -41.68
N VAL A 160 -6.80 -8.91 -41.36
CA VAL A 160 -5.99 -8.61 -40.18
C VAL A 160 -4.70 -7.92 -40.61
N PHE A 161 -4.42 -6.75 -40.06
CA PHE A 161 -3.18 -6.00 -40.31
C PHE A 161 -2.61 -5.44 -39.01
N ARG A 162 -1.32 -5.14 -39.05
CA ARG A 162 -0.59 -4.53 -37.93
C ARG A 162 0.05 -3.23 -38.40
N HIS A 163 -0.12 -2.15 -37.65
CA HIS A 163 0.61 -0.92 -37.92
C HIS A 163 1.97 -0.93 -37.21
N THR A 164 3.02 -0.47 -37.88
CA THR A 164 4.39 -0.43 -37.36
C THR A 164 5.03 0.92 -37.65
N TYR A 165 5.95 1.33 -36.78
CA TYR A 165 6.64 2.61 -36.86
C TYR A 165 8.15 2.37 -36.79
N LYS A 166 8.82 2.38 -37.95
CA LYS A 166 10.27 2.10 -38.03
C LYS A 166 11.05 3.38 -37.81
N VAL A 167 11.90 3.39 -36.79
CA VAL A 167 12.79 4.53 -36.51
C VAL A 167 14.07 4.39 -37.32
N SER A 168 14.41 5.43 -38.08
CA SER A 168 15.64 5.52 -38.86
C SER A 168 16.32 6.88 -38.65
N TYR A 169 17.59 7.01 -39.07
CA TYR A 169 18.39 8.23 -38.94
C TYR A 169 18.99 8.71 -40.27
N PRO A 170 18.17 8.98 -41.30
CA PRO A 170 18.69 9.56 -42.54
C PRO A 170 19.35 10.91 -42.23
N GLU A 171 20.60 11.09 -42.68
CA GLU A 171 21.39 12.31 -42.48
C GLU A 171 21.53 12.73 -40.99
N GLY A 172 21.46 11.76 -40.06
CA GLY A 172 21.57 12.01 -38.63
C GLY A 172 20.31 12.61 -37.97
N LYS A 173 19.18 12.73 -38.70
CA LYS A 173 17.89 13.16 -38.14
C LYS A 173 17.01 11.95 -37.86
N LYS A 174 16.42 11.87 -36.67
CA LYS A 174 15.43 10.83 -36.33
C LYS A 174 14.21 10.98 -37.24
N THR A 175 13.87 9.93 -37.99
CA THR A 175 12.68 9.87 -38.85
C THR A 175 11.90 8.60 -38.54
N ILE A 176 10.61 8.75 -38.30
CA ILE A 176 9.68 7.63 -38.06
C ILE A 176 8.94 7.33 -39.36
N SER A 177 9.15 6.14 -39.90
CA SER A 177 8.50 5.67 -41.12
C SER A 177 7.36 4.71 -40.79
N PRO A 178 6.10 5.13 -40.95
CA PRO A 178 4.96 4.24 -40.73
C PRO A 178 4.84 3.19 -41.84
N ALA A 179 4.41 1.99 -41.46
CA ALA A 179 4.10 0.90 -42.38
C ALA A 179 2.94 0.04 -41.86
N VAL A 180 2.23 -0.60 -42.79
CA VAL A 180 1.24 -1.63 -42.50
C VAL A 180 1.85 -2.98 -42.87
N GLU A 181 1.77 -3.93 -41.97
CA GLU A 181 2.22 -5.32 -42.17
C GLU A 181 1.03 -6.27 -42.05
N TYR A 182 1.08 -7.40 -42.76
CA TYR A 182 0.03 -8.41 -42.77
C TYR A 182 0.57 -9.71 -42.15
N PRO A 183 0.63 -9.82 -40.80
CA PRO A 183 1.22 -10.98 -40.14
C PRO A 183 0.49 -12.30 -40.45
N TYR A 184 -0.76 -12.22 -40.92
CA TYR A 184 -1.60 -13.35 -41.32
C TYR A 184 -1.83 -13.47 -42.83
N GLY A 185 -1.02 -12.75 -43.63
CA GLY A 185 -1.16 -12.69 -45.09
C GLY A 185 -2.10 -11.58 -45.56
N GLU A 186 -1.95 -11.19 -46.83
CA GLU A 186 -2.72 -10.08 -47.43
C GLU A 186 -4.15 -10.50 -47.84
N THR A 187 -4.39 -11.81 -47.95
CA THR A 187 -5.70 -12.37 -48.28
C THR A 187 -6.63 -12.32 -47.06
N PRO A 188 -7.82 -11.69 -47.16
CA PRO A 188 -8.81 -11.71 -46.09
C PRO A 188 -9.27 -13.13 -45.70
N ILE A 189 -9.49 -13.32 -44.40
CA ILE A 189 -9.93 -14.58 -43.79
C ILE A 189 -11.45 -14.70 -43.92
N VAL A 190 -11.96 -15.85 -44.38
CA VAL A 190 -13.40 -16.09 -44.54
C VAL A 190 -14.04 -16.47 -43.20
N LEU A 191 -14.74 -15.53 -42.56
CA LEU A 191 -15.48 -15.79 -41.32
C LEU A 191 -16.89 -16.32 -41.60
N ASN A 192 -17.63 -15.66 -42.50
CA ASN A 192 -18.98 -16.07 -42.91
C ASN A 192 -18.97 -16.66 -44.32
N GLU A 193 -19.12 -17.98 -44.42
CA GLU A 193 -19.15 -18.70 -45.71
C GLU A 193 -20.41 -18.40 -46.55
N GLN A 194 -21.47 -17.88 -45.92
CA GLN A 194 -22.69 -17.48 -46.61
C GLN A 194 -22.59 -16.08 -47.25
N GLY A 195 -21.47 -15.38 -47.02
CA GLY A 195 -21.20 -14.07 -47.63
C GLY A 195 -21.96 -12.89 -47.01
N GLY A 196 -22.56 -13.05 -45.84
CA GLY A 196 -23.22 -11.96 -45.12
C GLY A 196 -22.22 -10.96 -44.54
N ALA A 197 -22.56 -9.67 -44.56
CA ALA A 197 -21.70 -8.60 -44.06
C ALA A 197 -21.35 -8.78 -42.58
N LEU A 198 -20.09 -8.48 -42.23
CA LEU A 198 -19.63 -8.49 -40.85
C LEU A 198 -19.87 -7.12 -40.20
N GLU A 199 -20.85 -7.03 -39.31
CA GLU A 199 -21.27 -5.77 -38.66
C GLU A 199 -20.38 -5.40 -37.47
N HIS A 200 -19.84 -6.41 -36.78
CA HIS A 200 -18.86 -6.24 -35.72
C HIS A 200 -17.75 -7.28 -35.87
N VAL A 201 -16.53 -6.90 -35.52
CA VAL A 201 -15.36 -7.78 -35.53
C VAL A 201 -14.48 -7.51 -34.32
N ASN A 202 -13.85 -8.57 -33.80
CA ASN A 202 -12.83 -8.46 -32.78
C ASN A 202 -11.80 -9.58 -32.99
N LEU A 203 -10.60 -9.41 -32.47
CA LEU A 203 -9.53 -10.39 -32.60
C LEU A 203 -8.72 -10.45 -31.30
N ASN A 204 -8.08 -11.58 -31.04
CA ASN A 204 -7.01 -11.66 -30.07
C ASN A 204 -5.91 -12.58 -30.59
N ALA A 205 -4.65 -12.19 -30.42
CA ALA A 205 -3.50 -12.98 -30.83
C ALA A 205 -2.59 -13.30 -29.62
N THR A 206 -2.13 -14.54 -29.56
CA THR A 206 -1.00 -14.99 -28.74
C THR A 206 0.17 -15.38 -29.66
N ASP A 207 1.27 -15.86 -29.09
CA ASP A 207 2.43 -16.29 -29.87
C ASP A 207 2.12 -17.44 -30.85
N SER A 208 1.13 -18.30 -30.54
CA SER A 208 0.79 -19.47 -31.35
C SER A 208 -0.65 -19.50 -31.87
N THR A 209 -1.56 -18.68 -31.33
CA THR A 209 -2.98 -18.71 -31.71
C THR A 209 -3.52 -17.32 -32.04
N LEU A 210 -4.31 -17.23 -33.12
CA LEU A 210 -5.14 -16.09 -33.45
C LEU A 210 -6.61 -16.51 -33.38
N VAL A 211 -7.42 -15.80 -32.59
CA VAL A 211 -8.87 -15.95 -32.61
C VAL A 211 -9.46 -14.70 -33.24
N VAL A 212 -10.32 -14.88 -34.24
CA VAL A 212 -11.07 -13.79 -34.89
C VAL A 212 -12.56 -14.09 -34.75
N ALA A 213 -13.30 -13.13 -34.21
CA ALA A 213 -14.75 -13.19 -34.08
C ALA A 213 -15.41 -12.12 -34.95
N GLY A 214 -16.48 -12.49 -35.64
CA GLY A 214 -17.31 -11.62 -36.46
C GLY A 214 -18.79 -11.87 -36.21
N SER A 215 -19.65 -10.86 -36.37
CA SER A 215 -21.10 -11.01 -36.28
C SER A 215 -21.80 -10.59 -37.57
N SER A 216 -22.83 -11.35 -37.96
CA SER A 216 -23.76 -10.99 -39.04
C SER A 216 -25.18 -11.02 -38.47
N GLY A 217 -25.69 -9.85 -38.08
CA GLY A 217 -26.91 -9.74 -37.27
C GLY A 217 -26.75 -10.42 -35.90
N ALA A 218 -27.52 -11.49 -35.69
CA ALA A 218 -27.52 -12.28 -34.44
C ALA A 218 -26.66 -13.57 -34.52
N GLN A 219 -26.02 -13.83 -35.66
CA GLN A 219 -25.11 -14.97 -35.83
C GLN A 219 -23.67 -14.58 -35.52
N LEU A 220 -23.00 -15.42 -34.72
CA LEU A 220 -21.59 -15.28 -34.39
C LEU A 220 -20.76 -16.25 -35.21
N HIS A 221 -19.67 -15.73 -35.78
CA HIS A 221 -18.68 -16.50 -36.54
C HIS A 221 -17.34 -16.37 -35.83
N VAL A 222 -16.84 -17.46 -35.25
CA VAL A 222 -15.56 -17.47 -34.53
C VAL A 222 -14.63 -18.47 -35.20
N LEU A 223 -13.44 -17.99 -35.57
CA LEU A 223 -12.38 -18.79 -36.18
C LEU A 223 -11.13 -18.71 -35.30
N GLN A 224 -10.58 -19.86 -34.97
CA GLN A 224 -9.29 -20.01 -34.34
C GLN A 224 -8.26 -20.51 -35.37
N LEU A 225 -7.13 -19.83 -35.44
CA LEU A 225 -5.99 -20.13 -36.29
C LEU A 225 -4.81 -20.49 -35.38
N THR A 226 -4.38 -21.75 -35.43
CA THR A 226 -3.21 -22.22 -34.69
C THR A 226 -2.02 -22.29 -35.62
N ARG A 227 -0.89 -21.68 -35.24
CA ARG A 227 0.37 -21.77 -35.95
C ARG A 227 1.34 -22.64 -35.16
N GLU A 228 1.84 -23.67 -35.82
CA GLU A 228 2.94 -24.49 -35.32
C GLU A 228 4.14 -24.30 -36.22
N GLU A 229 5.25 -23.85 -35.65
CA GLU A 229 6.54 -23.80 -36.33
C GLU A 229 7.33 -25.07 -35.99
N ASN A 230 7.72 -25.82 -37.00
CA ASN A 230 8.54 -27.01 -36.82
C ASN A 230 9.97 -26.60 -36.41
N MET A 231 10.35 -26.90 -35.16
CA MET A 231 11.65 -26.53 -34.59
C MET A 231 12.87 -27.10 -35.33
N MET A 232 12.71 -28.15 -36.14
CA MET A 232 13.80 -28.76 -36.93
C MET A 232 13.87 -28.21 -38.37
N THR A 233 12.74 -27.86 -38.98
CA THR A 233 12.67 -27.44 -40.39
C THR A 233 12.36 -25.95 -40.59
N GLY A 234 11.89 -25.24 -39.56
CA GLY A 234 11.38 -23.86 -39.65
C GLY A 234 10.07 -23.74 -40.44
N GLU A 235 9.44 -24.85 -40.80
CA GLU A 235 8.20 -24.87 -41.58
C GLU A 235 7.01 -24.54 -40.67
N VAL A 236 6.23 -23.51 -41.04
CA VAL A 236 5.06 -23.06 -40.27
C VAL A 236 3.80 -23.69 -40.87
N THR A 237 3.18 -24.59 -40.12
CA THR A 237 1.86 -25.14 -40.45
C THR A 237 0.77 -24.31 -39.76
N SER A 238 -0.33 -24.04 -40.48
CA SER A 238 -1.48 -23.30 -39.96
C SER A 238 -2.71 -24.21 -39.96
N GLU A 239 -3.27 -24.48 -38.79
CA GLU A 239 -4.54 -25.19 -38.64
C GLU A 239 -5.67 -24.19 -38.40
N GLN A 240 -6.81 -24.38 -39.09
CA GLN A 240 -8.00 -23.54 -38.90
C GLN A 240 -9.09 -24.36 -38.22
N ASN A 241 -9.63 -23.85 -37.13
CA ASN A 241 -10.71 -24.47 -36.37
C ASN A 241 -11.86 -23.48 -36.18
N ARG A 242 -13.07 -23.85 -36.60
CA ARG A 242 -14.27 -23.02 -36.40
C ARG A 242 -14.91 -23.35 -35.06
N ILE A 243 -15.24 -22.32 -34.28
CA ILE A 243 -15.93 -22.48 -33.00
C ILE A 243 -17.40 -22.14 -33.22
N GLU A 244 -18.25 -23.17 -33.17
CA GLU A 244 -19.70 -23.00 -33.22
C GLU A 244 -20.21 -22.57 -31.84
N LEU A 245 -20.85 -21.40 -31.78
CA LEU A 245 -21.47 -20.86 -30.57
C LEU A 245 -23.00 -20.83 -30.73
N PRO A 246 -23.76 -20.92 -29.62
CA PRO A 246 -25.21 -20.79 -29.66
C PRO A 246 -25.68 -19.49 -30.33
N GLN A 247 -26.75 -19.56 -31.12
CA GLN A 247 -27.34 -18.37 -31.76
C GLN A 247 -27.87 -17.37 -30.74
N MET A 248 -27.76 -16.09 -31.10
CA MET A 248 -28.27 -14.98 -30.29
C MET A 248 -29.70 -14.62 -30.69
N THR A 249 -30.41 -13.97 -29.77
CA THR A 249 -31.80 -13.51 -29.99
C THR A 249 -31.85 -12.04 -30.39
N GLU A 250 -30.85 -11.26 -29.99
CA GLU A 250 -30.76 -9.81 -30.19
C GLU A 250 -29.53 -9.49 -31.06
N PRO A 251 -29.55 -8.38 -31.82
CA PRO A 251 -28.41 -7.96 -32.62
C PRO A 251 -27.22 -7.56 -31.74
N VAL A 252 -26.02 -7.84 -32.23
CA VAL A 252 -24.76 -7.48 -31.58
C VAL A 252 -24.53 -5.97 -31.69
N LYS A 253 -23.94 -5.37 -30.64
CA LYS A 253 -23.46 -3.97 -30.60
C LYS A 253 -21.94 -3.90 -30.49
N ALA A 254 -21.32 -4.83 -29.78
CA ALA A 254 -19.86 -4.91 -29.63
C ALA A 254 -19.43 -6.31 -29.20
N MET A 255 -18.17 -6.66 -29.49
CA MET A 255 -17.57 -7.95 -29.09
C MET A 255 -16.14 -7.76 -28.62
N TYR A 256 -15.73 -8.57 -27.64
CA TYR A 256 -14.39 -8.56 -27.10
C TYR A 256 -13.93 -9.96 -26.73
N ILE A 257 -12.69 -10.31 -27.09
CA ILE A 257 -12.05 -11.58 -26.71
C ILE A 257 -11.06 -11.29 -25.58
N ASP A 258 -11.07 -12.10 -24.52
CA ASP A 258 -10.08 -11.94 -23.45
C ASP A 258 -8.68 -12.43 -23.89
N PRO A 259 -7.58 -11.94 -23.29
CA PRO A 259 -6.23 -12.32 -23.72
C PRO A 259 -5.88 -13.79 -23.48
N ARG A 260 -6.65 -14.50 -22.64
CA ARG A 260 -6.49 -15.94 -22.42
C ARG A 260 -7.29 -16.78 -23.41
N GLN A 261 -8.03 -16.14 -24.33
CA GLN A 261 -8.90 -16.77 -25.32
C GLN A 261 -9.88 -17.77 -24.68
N GLN A 262 -10.32 -17.48 -23.47
CA GLN A 262 -11.28 -18.27 -22.72
C GLN A 262 -12.70 -17.72 -22.88
N TRP A 263 -12.86 -16.40 -22.96
CA TRP A 263 -14.14 -15.71 -22.94
C TRP A 263 -14.30 -14.83 -24.17
N LEU A 264 -15.47 -14.94 -24.81
CA LEU A 264 -15.98 -13.98 -25.76
C LEU A 264 -17.14 -13.22 -25.12
N TYR A 265 -16.96 -11.91 -24.93
CA TYR A 265 -17.99 -11.01 -24.43
C TYR A 265 -18.74 -10.41 -25.61
N VAL A 266 -20.05 -10.59 -25.66
CA VAL A 266 -20.91 -10.03 -26.71
C VAL A 266 -21.95 -9.13 -26.09
N ILE A 267 -21.84 -7.83 -26.36
CA ILE A 267 -22.83 -6.83 -25.94
C ILE A 267 -23.91 -6.79 -27.02
N ASN A 268 -25.15 -7.00 -26.64
CA ASN A 268 -26.28 -7.11 -27.57
C ASN A 268 -27.54 -6.41 -27.04
N GLY A 269 -28.50 -6.21 -27.95
CA GLY A 269 -29.77 -5.56 -27.64
C GLY A 269 -29.58 -4.16 -27.05
N ARG A 270 -30.41 -3.79 -26.06
CA ARG A 270 -30.31 -2.47 -25.40
C ARG A 270 -29.26 -2.41 -24.29
N ALA A 271 -29.18 -3.45 -23.46
CA ALA A 271 -28.39 -3.43 -22.24
C ALA A 271 -28.05 -4.85 -21.73
N GLN A 272 -27.71 -5.76 -22.64
CA GLN A 272 -27.36 -7.13 -22.29
C GLN A 272 -25.93 -7.46 -22.72
N ALA A 273 -25.28 -8.34 -21.96
CA ALA A 273 -24.02 -8.98 -22.32
C ALA A 273 -24.18 -10.50 -22.21
N ASP A 274 -23.97 -11.20 -23.31
CA ASP A 274 -23.87 -12.64 -23.33
C ASP A 274 -22.38 -13.02 -23.33
N VAL A 275 -21.99 -13.89 -22.40
CA VAL A 275 -20.59 -14.33 -22.24
C VAL A 275 -20.49 -15.78 -22.65
N PHE A 276 -19.65 -16.06 -23.65
CA PHE A 276 -19.41 -17.40 -24.17
C PHE A 276 -18.06 -17.93 -23.72
N SER A 277 -18.02 -19.20 -23.28
CA SER A 277 -16.78 -19.95 -23.09
C SER A 277 -16.31 -20.45 -24.46
N LEU A 278 -15.17 -19.94 -24.92
CA LEU A 278 -14.54 -20.41 -26.16
C LEU A 278 -13.96 -21.82 -26.02
N ARG A 279 -13.58 -22.20 -24.78
CA ARG A 279 -13.07 -23.54 -24.46
C ARG A 279 -14.19 -24.58 -24.47
N ASP A 280 -15.30 -24.28 -23.79
CA ASP A 280 -16.42 -25.23 -23.62
C ASP A 280 -17.45 -25.10 -24.75
N LYS A 281 -17.29 -24.11 -25.64
CA LYS A 281 -18.18 -23.80 -26.77
C LYS A 281 -19.64 -23.61 -26.33
N SER A 282 -19.82 -22.98 -25.18
CA SER A 282 -21.11 -22.85 -24.51
C SER A 282 -21.35 -21.43 -24.00
N LEU A 283 -22.62 -21.09 -23.78
CA LEU A 283 -23.02 -19.84 -23.14
C LEU A 283 -22.82 -19.98 -21.62
N ASN A 284 -21.93 -19.17 -21.03
CA ASN A 284 -21.75 -19.13 -19.59
C ASN A 284 -22.92 -18.42 -18.89
N GLY A 285 -23.39 -17.31 -19.46
CA GLY A 285 -24.52 -16.58 -18.89
C GLY A 285 -24.93 -15.37 -19.73
N ARG A 286 -26.15 -14.89 -19.47
CA ARG A 286 -26.68 -13.62 -19.99
C ARG A 286 -26.79 -12.63 -18.83
N TYR A 287 -26.15 -11.49 -18.97
CA TYR A 287 -25.99 -10.50 -17.90
C TYR A 287 -26.68 -9.20 -18.28
N LYS A 288 -27.51 -8.68 -17.38
CA LYS A 288 -28.16 -7.38 -17.52
C LYS A 288 -27.15 -6.29 -17.14
N LEU A 289 -26.79 -5.44 -18.09
CA LEU A 289 -25.78 -4.38 -17.90
C LEU A 289 -26.34 -3.11 -17.27
N LEU A 290 -27.64 -2.84 -17.43
CA LEU A 290 -28.30 -1.63 -16.93
C LEU A 290 -29.62 -1.97 -16.26
N GLU A 291 -29.88 -1.38 -15.09
CA GLU A 291 -31.16 -1.56 -14.40
C GLU A 291 -32.30 -0.70 -14.98
N ASP A 292 -31.95 0.48 -15.48
CA ASP A 292 -32.90 1.46 -16.02
C ASP A 292 -33.37 1.06 -17.43
N ALA A 293 -34.67 0.81 -17.58
CA ALA A 293 -35.28 0.41 -18.85
C ALA A 293 -35.22 1.48 -19.95
N ASN A 294 -35.00 2.75 -19.59
CA ASN A 294 -34.87 3.87 -20.53
C ASN A 294 -33.41 4.19 -20.89
N ALA A 295 -32.44 3.47 -20.30
CA ALA A 295 -31.04 3.60 -20.64
C ALA A 295 -30.61 2.48 -21.61
N GLU A 296 -29.65 2.77 -22.47
CA GLU A 296 -29.04 1.75 -23.33
C GLU A 296 -27.51 1.89 -23.35
N VAL A 297 -26.85 0.81 -23.72
CA VAL A 297 -25.41 0.80 -23.95
C VAL A 297 -25.11 1.44 -25.30
N THR A 298 -24.25 2.45 -25.29
CA THR A 298 -23.89 3.25 -26.47
C THR A 298 -22.43 3.11 -26.86
N ALA A 299 -21.54 2.84 -25.90
CA ALA A 299 -20.12 2.62 -26.15
C ALA A 299 -19.55 1.59 -25.18
N SER A 300 -18.48 0.91 -25.57
CA SER A 300 -17.77 -0.02 -24.70
C SER A 300 -16.30 -0.16 -25.12
N THR A 301 -15.46 -0.62 -24.20
CA THR A 301 -14.05 -0.94 -24.50
C THR A 301 -13.47 -1.92 -23.47
N GLN A 302 -12.38 -2.60 -23.81
CA GLN A 302 -11.56 -3.34 -22.84
C GLN A 302 -10.49 -2.42 -22.25
N LEU A 303 -10.16 -2.60 -20.97
CA LEU A 303 -8.99 -1.99 -20.36
C LEU A 303 -7.71 -2.78 -20.68
N VAL A 304 -6.54 -2.17 -20.45
CA VAL A 304 -5.24 -2.84 -20.56
C VAL A 304 -5.24 -4.17 -19.80
N GLY A 305 -4.65 -5.21 -20.39
CA GLY A 305 -4.69 -6.58 -19.86
C GLY A 305 -5.99 -7.34 -20.13
N GLY A 306 -7.00 -6.71 -20.76
CA GLY A 306 -8.17 -7.36 -21.35
C GLY A 306 -9.11 -8.10 -20.39
N ILE A 307 -8.92 -7.95 -19.06
CA ILE A 307 -9.75 -8.56 -18.02
C ILE A 307 -11.03 -7.75 -17.77
N SER A 308 -10.92 -6.42 -17.80
CA SER A 308 -12.04 -5.50 -17.52
C SER A 308 -12.65 -4.91 -18.78
N LEU A 309 -13.97 -4.78 -18.76
CA LEU A 309 -14.77 -4.03 -19.73
C LEU A 309 -15.29 -2.74 -19.10
N ILE A 310 -15.21 -1.64 -19.84
CA ILE A 310 -15.93 -0.40 -19.54
C ILE A 310 -17.13 -0.29 -20.47
N ILE A 311 -18.30 -0.03 -19.88
CA ILE A 311 -19.57 0.13 -20.58
C ILE A 311 -20.07 1.55 -20.36
N GLY A 312 -20.28 2.29 -21.45
CA GLY A 312 -20.88 3.62 -21.49
C GLY A 312 -22.34 3.58 -21.90
N THR A 313 -23.11 4.54 -21.40
CA THR A 313 -24.57 4.56 -21.50
C THR A 313 -25.10 5.81 -22.18
N SER A 314 -26.34 5.74 -22.65
CA SER A 314 -27.09 6.87 -23.22
C SER A 314 -27.38 8.00 -22.22
N LYS A 315 -27.16 7.78 -20.92
CA LYS A 315 -27.34 8.77 -19.85
C LYS A 315 -26.02 9.27 -19.25
N GLY A 316 -24.89 9.04 -19.92
CA GLY A 316 -23.58 9.54 -19.48
C GLY A 316 -22.97 8.81 -18.28
N GLY A 317 -23.57 7.67 -17.89
CA GLY A 317 -22.99 6.73 -16.93
C GLY A 317 -21.98 5.80 -17.59
N LEU A 318 -20.95 5.43 -16.83
CA LEU A 318 -19.89 4.49 -17.20
C LEU A 318 -19.79 3.42 -16.10
N ALA A 319 -19.59 2.16 -16.47
CA ALA A 319 -19.48 1.06 -15.50
C ALA A 319 -18.36 0.08 -15.89
N GLN A 320 -17.60 -0.37 -14.90
CA GLN A 320 -16.59 -1.41 -15.08
C GLN A 320 -17.16 -2.78 -14.71
N TRP A 321 -16.86 -3.76 -15.56
CA TRP A 321 -17.28 -5.16 -15.43
C TRP A 321 -16.09 -6.09 -15.65
N PHE A 322 -15.99 -7.16 -14.87
CA PHE A 322 -15.07 -8.28 -15.15
C PHE A 322 -15.62 -9.59 -14.55
N MET A 323 -15.03 -10.72 -14.97
CA MET A 323 -15.38 -12.04 -14.45
C MET A 323 -14.82 -12.23 -13.04
N ALA A 324 -15.68 -12.52 -12.06
CA ALA A 324 -15.32 -12.84 -10.68
C ALA A 324 -16.13 -14.03 -10.20
N ARG A 325 -15.58 -14.84 -9.27
CA ARG A 325 -16.35 -15.96 -8.73
C ARG A 325 -17.52 -15.45 -7.88
N ASP A 326 -18.61 -16.17 -7.93
CA ASP A 326 -19.74 -15.97 -7.05
C ASP A 326 -19.70 -16.93 -5.86
N THR A 327 -20.68 -16.82 -4.95
CA THR A 327 -20.74 -17.63 -3.71
C THR A 327 -20.79 -19.14 -3.94
N ASP A 328 -21.19 -19.59 -5.13
CA ASP A 328 -21.19 -20.98 -5.59
C ASP A 328 -19.88 -21.41 -6.25
N GLY A 329 -18.90 -20.51 -6.38
CA GLY A 329 -17.60 -20.75 -6.99
C GLY A 329 -17.57 -20.55 -8.50
N GLU A 330 -18.70 -20.30 -9.15
CA GLU A 330 -18.81 -20.11 -10.60
C GLU A 330 -18.37 -18.71 -11.04
N LEU A 331 -17.71 -18.62 -12.19
CA LEU A 331 -17.27 -17.33 -12.75
C LEU A 331 -18.46 -16.63 -13.42
N ARG A 332 -18.76 -15.41 -12.96
CA ARG A 332 -19.83 -14.56 -13.49
C ARG A 332 -19.32 -13.16 -13.81
N LEU A 333 -19.90 -12.55 -14.84
CA LEU A 333 -19.63 -11.16 -15.18
C LEU A 333 -20.31 -10.25 -14.13
N LYS A 334 -19.52 -9.56 -13.31
CA LYS A 334 -20.03 -8.72 -12.22
C LYS A 334 -19.75 -7.25 -12.48
N GLN A 335 -20.70 -6.39 -12.09
CA GLN A 335 -20.50 -4.94 -12.05
C GLN A 335 -19.64 -4.59 -10.84
N ILE A 336 -18.53 -3.90 -11.07
CA ILE A 336 -17.52 -3.67 -10.04
C ILE A 336 -17.61 -2.25 -9.49
N ARG A 337 -17.74 -1.26 -10.38
CA ARG A 337 -17.82 0.16 -10.03
C ARG A 337 -18.44 0.96 -11.15
N THR A 338 -18.95 2.14 -10.79
CA THR A 338 -19.63 3.07 -11.69
C THR A 338 -19.01 4.46 -11.61
N PHE A 339 -19.05 5.18 -12.72
CA PHE A 339 -18.64 6.57 -12.88
C PHE A 339 -19.77 7.33 -13.57
N GLN A 340 -19.82 8.64 -13.33
CA GLN A 340 -20.76 9.53 -13.99
C GLN A 340 -19.99 10.67 -14.63
N MET A 341 -20.20 10.87 -15.93
CA MET A 341 -19.58 11.95 -16.69
C MET A 341 -20.52 13.15 -16.87
N GLY A 342 -21.80 12.87 -17.14
CA GLY A 342 -22.81 13.88 -17.45
C GLY A 342 -24.18 13.23 -17.59
N THR A 343 -25.07 13.79 -18.42
CA THR A 343 -26.38 13.19 -18.74
C THR A 343 -26.53 12.85 -20.21
N THR A 344 -25.48 13.11 -20.98
CA THR A 344 -25.35 12.99 -22.43
C THR A 344 -24.85 11.58 -22.80
N PRO A 345 -25.27 11.01 -23.94
CA PRO A 345 -24.79 9.70 -24.38
C PRO A 345 -23.27 9.64 -24.51
N ILE A 346 -22.65 8.58 -24.01
CA ILE A 346 -21.23 8.29 -24.27
C ILE A 346 -21.10 7.73 -25.69
N ILE A 347 -20.26 8.33 -26.53
CA ILE A 347 -20.11 7.94 -27.94
C ILE A 347 -18.86 7.09 -28.18
N GLU A 348 -17.78 7.34 -27.43
CA GLU A 348 -16.52 6.62 -27.60
C GLU A 348 -15.78 6.49 -26.27
N ILE A 349 -15.08 5.37 -26.09
CA ILE A 349 -14.24 5.10 -24.93
C ILE A 349 -12.94 4.46 -25.41
N THR A 350 -11.81 5.06 -25.04
CA THR A 350 -10.47 4.52 -25.32
C THR A 350 -9.72 4.30 -24.03
N ALA A 351 -9.20 3.09 -23.82
CA ALA A 351 -8.37 2.76 -22.67
C ALA A 351 -6.93 3.27 -22.84
N GLU A 352 -6.28 3.61 -21.74
CA GLU A 352 -4.82 3.80 -21.72
C GLU A 352 -4.12 2.45 -21.95
N GLU A 353 -2.96 2.48 -22.62
CA GLU A 353 -2.24 1.26 -23.00
C GLU A 353 -1.26 0.75 -21.92
N ARG A 354 -0.93 1.60 -20.94
CA ARG A 354 0.08 1.30 -19.90
C ARG A 354 -0.46 1.32 -18.46
N ARG A 355 -1.67 1.83 -18.26
CA ARG A 355 -2.29 2.02 -16.94
C ARG A 355 -3.78 1.68 -17.02
N LYS A 356 -4.42 1.43 -15.88
CA LYS A 356 -5.86 1.10 -15.81
C LYS A 356 -6.77 2.34 -15.95
N GLY A 357 -6.30 3.34 -16.69
CA GLY A 357 -7.04 4.57 -17.03
C GLY A 357 -7.82 4.43 -18.33
N PHE A 358 -8.82 5.27 -18.52
CA PHE A 358 -9.57 5.36 -19.76
C PHE A 358 -10.12 6.77 -19.96
N VAL A 359 -10.34 7.12 -21.22
CA VAL A 359 -10.90 8.39 -21.66
C VAL A 359 -12.23 8.11 -22.35
N ALA A 360 -13.25 8.92 -22.07
CA ALA A 360 -14.55 8.84 -22.71
C ALA A 360 -14.92 10.18 -23.35
N LEU A 361 -15.59 10.12 -24.50
CA LEU A 361 -16.15 11.27 -25.20
C LEU A 361 -17.67 11.13 -25.21
N ASP A 362 -18.39 12.21 -24.92
CA ASP A 362 -19.85 12.24 -25.00
C ASP A 362 -20.36 12.91 -26.29
N ALA A 363 -21.64 12.73 -26.60
CA ALA A 363 -22.27 13.27 -27.81
C ALA A 363 -22.31 14.82 -27.84
N SER A 364 -22.10 15.49 -26.70
CA SER A 364 -22.01 16.95 -26.65
C SER A 364 -20.60 17.47 -26.92
N GLY A 365 -19.59 16.60 -26.98
CA GLY A 365 -18.19 16.96 -27.18
C GLY A 365 -17.40 17.21 -25.90
N LYS A 366 -17.87 16.70 -24.75
CA LYS A 366 -17.09 16.68 -23.51
C LYS A 366 -16.18 15.45 -23.47
N LEU A 367 -14.96 15.64 -23.02
CA LEU A 367 -13.96 14.60 -22.79
C LEU A 367 -13.80 14.38 -21.29
N GLY A 368 -13.97 13.14 -20.85
CA GLY A 368 -13.78 12.71 -19.48
C GLY A 368 -12.57 11.80 -19.36
N VAL A 369 -11.71 12.06 -18.38
CA VAL A 369 -10.54 11.24 -18.06
C VAL A 369 -10.78 10.54 -16.73
N PHE A 370 -10.66 9.21 -16.71
CA PHE A 370 -10.99 8.38 -15.57
C PHE A 370 -9.88 7.38 -15.25
N HIS A 371 -9.79 7.00 -13.97
CA HIS A 371 -8.95 5.88 -13.56
C HIS A 371 -9.80 4.83 -12.83
N SER A 372 -9.75 3.59 -13.33
CA SER A 372 -10.67 2.54 -12.91
C SER A 372 -10.41 2.08 -11.47
N THR A 373 -9.23 1.51 -11.18
CA THR A 373 -8.84 0.98 -9.87
C THR A 373 -8.88 2.02 -8.75
N ALA A 374 -8.46 3.24 -9.07
CA ALA A 374 -8.46 4.34 -8.11
C ALA A 374 -9.87 4.93 -7.89
N HIS A 375 -10.85 4.53 -8.70
CA HIS A 375 -12.22 5.06 -8.73
C HIS A 375 -12.23 6.60 -8.79
N ARG A 376 -11.50 7.17 -9.76
CA ARG A 376 -11.38 8.63 -9.93
C ARG A 376 -11.95 9.10 -11.25
N THR A 377 -12.73 10.17 -11.17
CA THR A 377 -12.93 11.12 -12.28
C THR A 377 -11.84 12.17 -12.16
N LEU A 378 -10.91 12.20 -13.12
CA LEU A 378 -9.73 13.07 -13.07
C LEU A 378 -9.99 14.42 -13.73
N LEU A 379 -10.80 14.44 -14.79
CA LEU A 379 -11.19 15.62 -15.54
C LEU A 379 -12.48 15.35 -16.31
N VAL A 380 -13.34 16.37 -16.48
CA VAL A 380 -14.45 16.36 -17.46
C VAL A 380 -14.58 17.76 -18.04
N ASP A 381 -14.08 17.95 -19.26
CA ASP A 381 -14.00 19.25 -19.91
C ASP A 381 -14.65 19.25 -21.29
N GLN A 382 -15.18 20.39 -21.71
CA GLN A 382 -15.68 20.59 -23.08
C GLN A 382 -14.49 20.81 -24.02
N VAL A 383 -14.32 19.96 -25.03
CA VAL A 383 -13.14 20.01 -25.92
C VAL A 383 -13.47 20.31 -27.38
N VAL A 384 -14.63 19.86 -27.85
CA VAL A 384 -15.15 20.12 -29.20
C VAL A 384 -16.64 20.39 -29.14
N GLU A 385 -17.23 20.93 -30.19
CA GLU A 385 -18.69 21.06 -30.30
C GLU A 385 -19.25 19.88 -31.12
N GLY A 386 -20.11 19.08 -30.49
CA GLY A 386 -20.79 17.96 -31.14
C GLY A 386 -20.03 16.63 -31.07
N GLU A 387 -20.44 15.69 -31.92
CA GLU A 387 -19.89 14.33 -31.96
C GLU A 387 -18.54 14.28 -32.67
N GLY A 388 -17.66 13.41 -32.20
CA GLY A 388 -16.34 13.18 -32.80
C GLY A 388 -15.80 11.79 -32.50
N LEU A 389 -14.72 11.44 -33.20
CA LEU A 389 -13.92 10.24 -32.93
C LEU A 389 -12.54 10.67 -32.45
N PHE A 390 -11.94 9.99 -31.48
CA PHE A 390 -10.64 10.37 -30.94
C PHE A 390 -9.61 9.24 -30.90
N GLY A 391 -8.34 9.64 -30.97
CA GLY A 391 -7.19 8.78 -30.70
C GLY A 391 -6.48 9.23 -29.43
N LEU A 392 -6.05 8.27 -28.61
CA LEU A 392 -5.20 8.48 -27.44
C LEU A 392 -3.80 7.94 -27.73
N SER A 393 -2.77 8.65 -27.30
CA SER A 393 -1.40 8.15 -27.43
C SER A 393 -1.09 7.02 -26.44
N PRO A 394 -0.16 6.09 -26.77
CA PRO A 394 0.26 5.02 -25.86
C PRO A 394 0.75 5.50 -24.49
N ARG A 395 1.28 6.73 -24.41
CA ARG A 395 1.74 7.36 -23.17
C ARG A 395 0.65 8.16 -22.46
N ALA A 396 -0.57 8.14 -22.99
CA ALA A 396 -1.74 8.87 -22.50
C ALA A 396 -1.48 10.37 -22.26
N ASN A 397 -0.67 10.99 -23.11
CA ASN A 397 -0.27 12.41 -22.98
C ASN A 397 -0.69 13.29 -24.17
N ARG A 398 -1.28 12.69 -25.21
CA ARG A 398 -1.86 13.38 -26.35
C ARG A 398 -3.18 12.74 -26.73
N VAL A 399 -4.14 13.59 -27.06
CA VAL A 399 -5.44 13.19 -27.61
C VAL A 399 -5.64 13.98 -28.91
N ILE A 400 -6.15 13.35 -29.95
CA ILE A 400 -6.59 14.02 -31.17
C ILE A 400 -8.04 13.65 -31.42
N ILE A 401 -8.88 14.65 -31.63
CA ILE A 401 -10.31 14.45 -31.89
C ILE A 401 -10.63 14.94 -33.31
N GLU A 402 -11.25 14.10 -34.14
CA GLU A 402 -11.87 14.52 -35.39
C GLU A 402 -13.33 14.88 -35.12
N ALA A 403 -13.67 16.16 -35.26
CA ALA A 403 -15.04 16.66 -35.12
C ALA A 403 -15.30 17.79 -36.11
N GLY A 404 -16.46 17.77 -36.77
CA GLY A 404 -16.88 18.85 -37.68
C GLY A 404 -15.91 19.16 -38.83
N GLY A 405 -15.18 18.16 -39.33
CA GLY A 405 -14.19 18.35 -40.39
C GLY A 405 -12.92 19.09 -39.92
N LYS A 406 -12.56 18.98 -38.64
CA LYS A 406 -11.32 19.50 -38.06
C LYS A 406 -10.67 18.44 -37.17
N LEU A 407 -9.35 18.47 -37.07
CA LEU A 407 -8.62 17.75 -36.03
C LEU A 407 -8.34 18.72 -34.88
N GLN A 408 -8.73 18.36 -33.66
CA GLN A 408 -8.45 19.11 -32.45
C GLN A 408 -7.35 18.37 -31.66
N PRO A 409 -6.09 18.85 -31.70
CA PRO A 409 -5.02 18.27 -30.89
C PRO A 409 -5.13 18.78 -29.45
N LEU A 410 -4.93 17.88 -28.50
CA LEU A 410 -4.98 18.12 -27.06
C LEU A 410 -3.74 17.53 -26.40
N VAL A 411 -3.22 18.22 -25.40
CA VAL A 411 -2.16 17.73 -24.51
C VAL A 411 -2.80 17.35 -23.17
N LEU A 412 -2.60 16.10 -22.75
CA LEU A 412 -3.12 15.57 -21.50
C LEU A 412 -1.96 15.41 -20.51
N ASP A 413 -2.01 16.08 -19.38
CA ASP A 413 -1.07 15.85 -18.27
C ASP A 413 -1.79 15.14 -17.11
N ASN A 414 -1.31 13.96 -16.77
CA ASN A 414 -1.92 13.09 -15.77
C ASN A 414 -0.85 12.20 -15.11
N PRO A 415 -0.06 12.76 -14.18
CA PRO A 415 1.12 12.08 -13.65
C PRO A 415 0.78 10.97 -12.63
N HIS A 416 -0.29 11.14 -11.83
CA HIS A 416 -0.60 10.26 -10.69
C HIS A 416 -2.07 9.77 -10.64
N PRO A 417 -2.59 9.13 -11.71
CA PRO A 417 -3.99 8.71 -11.77
C PRO A 417 -4.33 7.55 -10.83
N GLU A 418 -3.35 6.71 -10.49
CA GLU A 418 -3.56 5.47 -9.72
C GLU A 418 -3.79 5.66 -8.22
N VAL A 419 -3.70 6.89 -7.71
CA VAL A 419 -3.84 7.18 -6.27
C VAL A 419 -5.13 7.96 -6.00
N SER A 420 -5.91 7.47 -5.02
CA SER A 420 -7.08 8.14 -4.47
C SER A 420 -7.20 7.88 -2.98
N TRP A 421 -7.95 8.73 -2.27
CA TRP A 421 -8.19 8.50 -0.83
C TRP A 421 -8.90 7.17 -0.56
N SER A 422 -9.86 6.79 -1.40
CA SER A 422 -10.57 5.51 -1.29
C SER A 422 -9.64 4.33 -1.55
N ALA A 423 -8.78 4.39 -2.57
CA ALA A 423 -7.86 3.30 -2.90
C ALA A 423 -6.79 3.07 -1.80
N LEU A 424 -6.38 4.12 -1.10
CA LEU A 424 -5.41 4.03 -0.01
C LEU A 424 -6.01 3.38 1.26
N TRP A 425 -7.27 3.67 1.57
CA TRP A 425 -7.85 3.35 2.89
C TRP A 425 -9.07 2.42 2.88
N SER A 426 -9.69 2.17 1.73
CA SER A 426 -10.86 1.31 1.56
C SER A 426 -10.49 0.00 0.85
N LYS A 427 -11.39 -0.99 0.90
CA LYS A 427 -11.24 -2.22 0.09
C LYS A 427 -11.40 -1.86 -1.38
N VAL A 428 -10.49 -2.37 -2.21
CA VAL A 428 -10.56 -2.21 -3.66
C VAL A 428 -10.75 -3.59 -4.28
N TRP A 429 -11.63 -3.67 -5.28
CA TRP A 429 -11.86 -4.90 -6.04
C TRP A 429 -10.87 -4.95 -7.21
N TYR A 430 -9.72 -5.54 -6.98
CA TYR A 430 -8.67 -5.70 -7.99
C TYR A 430 -9.06 -6.74 -9.04
N GLU A 431 -8.51 -6.63 -10.23
CA GLU A 431 -8.71 -7.61 -11.29
C GLU A 431 -8.20 -8.99 -10.86
N ASN A 432 -8.91 -10.05 -11.24
CA ASN A 432 -8.69 -11.44 -10.82
C ASN A 432 -8.91 -11.74 -9.33
N TYR A 433 -9.47 -10.81 -8.56
CA TYR A 433 -9.91 -11.09 -7.19
C TYR A 433 -11.42 -11.37 -7.17
N ASP A 434 -11.83 -12.33 -6.35
CA ASP A 434 -13.25 -12.69 -6.19
C ASP A 434 -14.02 -11.69 -5.32
N GLU A 435 -13.30 -10.92 -4.50
CA GLU A 435 -13.88 -9.94 -3.58
C GLU A 435 -12.97 -8.71 -3.37
N PRO A 436 -13.51 -7.57 -2.92
CA PRO A 436 -12.72 -6.40 -2.54
C PRO A 436 -11.78 -6.68 -1.36
N LYS A 437 -10.50 -6.31 -1.49
CA LYS A 437 -9.48 -6.52 -0.44
C LYS A 437 -8.63 -5.28 -0.18
N TYR A 438 -7.96 -5.26 0.96
CA TYR A 438 -6.88 -4.33 1.26
C TYR A 438 -5.56 -4.98 0.86
N VAL A 439 -4.91 -4.48 -0.17
CA VAL A 439 -3.68 -5.10 -0.69
C VAL A 439 -2.61 -4.06 -0.90
N TRP A 440 -1.40 -4.36 -0.40
CA TRP A 440 -0.19 -3.65 -0.74
C TRP A 440 0.69 -4.55 -1.62
N GLN A 441 0.84 -4.16 -2.88
CA GLN A 441 1.71 -4.76 -3.88
C GLN A 441 2.12 -3.66 -4.85
N SER A 442 3.37 -3.22 -4.76
CA SER A 442 3.91 -2.10 -5.52
C SER A 442 4.55 -2.49 -6.86
N THR A 443 4.86 -3.77 -7.06
CA THR A 443 5.50 -4.28 -8.27
C THR A 443 4.93 -5.64 -8.70
N ALA A 444 5.04 -5.93 -9.99
CA ALA A 444 4.86 -7.26 -10.58
C ALA A 444 5.79 -7.45 -11.77
N ALA A 445 5.88 -8.69 -12.27
CA ALA A 445 6.72 -9.07 -13.38
C ALA A 445 6.10 -8.78 -14.77
N ASN A 446 4.87 -8.27 -14.82
CA ASN A 446 4.12 -8.02 -16.05
C ASN A 446 3.95 -6.52 -16.34
N THR A 447 3.75 -6.18 -17.62
CA THR A 447 3.63 -4.79 -18.10
C THR A 447 2.22 -4.21 -17.96
N ASP A 448 1.20 -5.04 -17.81
CA ASP A 448 -0.21 -4.69 -17.59
C ASP A 448 -0.58 -4.60 -16.10
N PHE A 449 0.43 -4.42 -15.24
CA PHE A 449 0.32 -4.45 -13.80
C PHE A 449 -0.66 -3.41 -13.25
N GLU A 450 -1.55 -3.88 -12.35
CA GLU A 450 -2.44 -3.04 -11.56
C GLU A 450 -1.79 -2.75 -10.19
N PRO A 451 -1.28 -1.52 -9.94
CA PRO A 451 -0.63 -1.19 -8.67
C PRO A 451 -1.63 -1.22 -7.51
N LYS A 452 -1.26 -1.93 -6.43
CA LYS A 452 -2.08 -2.08 -5.22
C LYS A 452 -1.42 -1.33 -4.07
N LEU A 453 -1.89 -0.12 -3.79
CA LEU A 453 -1.18 0.82 -2.90
C LEU A 453 -1.91 1.07 -1.57
N SER A 454 -2.65 0.08 -1.03
CA SER A 454 -3.42 0.26 0.21
C SER A 454 -2.52 0.46 1.43
N LEU A 455 -2.69 1.57 2.15
CA LEU A 455 -1.97 1.89 3.39
C LEU A 455 -2.58 1.26 4.63
N SER A 456 -3.84 0.79 4.55
CA SER A 456 -4.53 0.10 5.63
C SER A 456 -3.74 -1.07 6.23
N PRO A 457 -3.23 -2.05 5.45
CA PRO A 457 -2.48 -3.17 6.02
C PRO A 457 -1.17 -2.74 6.68
N LEU A 458 -0.50 -1.71 6.16
CA LEU A 458 0.75 -1.19 6.72
C LEU A 458 0.51 -0.47 8.05
N THR A 459 -0.55 0.33 8.11
CA THR A 459 -0.97 1.03 9.33
C THR A 459 -1.43 0.02 10.39
N PHE A 460 -2.22 -0.97 9.99
CA PHE A 460 -2.63 -2.06 10.86
C PHE A 460 -1.44 -2.85 11.40
N GLY A 461 -0.50 -3.24 10.54
CA GLY A 461 0.73 -3.92 10.97
C GLY A 461 1.55 -3.10 11.95
N THR A 462 1.61 -1.78 11.77
CA THR A 462 2.28 -0.84 12.70
C THR A 462 1.63 -0.85 14.09
N LEU A 463 0.29 -0.82 14.14
CA LEU A 463 -0.46 -0.90 15.39
C LEU A 463 -0.38 -2.30 16.02
N LYS A 464 -0.44 -3.37 15.22
CA LYS A 464 -0.31 -4.77 15.65
C LYS A 464 1.04 -5.00 16.34
N ALA A 465 2.14 -4.55 15.72
CA ALA A 465 3.47 -4.64 16.29
C ALA A 465 3.59 -3.87 17.63
N ALA A 466 3.13 -2.61 17.65
CA ALA A 466 3.17 -1.80 18.85
C ALA A 466 2.29 -2.37 19.98
N PHE A 467 1.12 -2.90 19.65
CA PHE A 467 0.22 -3.53 20.61
C PHE A 467 0.89 -4.74 21.29
N TYR A 468 1.43 -5.68 20.53
CA TYR A 468 2.08 -6.86 21.10
C TYR A 468 3.37 -6.53 21.86
N ALA A 469 4.14 -5.54 21.39
CA ALA A 469 5.30 -5.05 22.13
C ALA A 469 4.89 -4.44 23.48
N MET A 470 3.85 -3.61 23.51
CA MET A 470 3.36 -2.97 24.73
C MET A 470 2.69 -3.96 25.69
N LEU A 471 2.00 -4.99 25.17
CA LEU A 471 1.40 -6.05 25.98
C LEU A 471 2.44 -6.73 26.87
N LEU A 472 3.66 -6.93 26.35
CA LEU A 472 4.79 -7.47 27.11
C LEU A 472 5.52 -6.39 27.93
N ALA A 473 5.90 -5.28 27.29
CA ALA A 473 6.80 -4.29 27.87
C ALA A 473 6.17 -3.49 28.99
N ALA A 474 4.92 -3.05 28.84
CA ALA A 474 4.25 -2.17 29.79
C ALA A 474 4.14 -2.77 31.21
N PRO A 475 3.58 -3.98 31.40
CA PRO A 475 3.46 -4.54 32.75
C PRO A 475 4.83 -4.82 33.37
N LEU A 476 5.78 -5.36 32.60
CA LEU A 476 7.12 -5.67 33.09
C LEU A 476 7.89 -4.40 33.49
N ALA A 477 7.90 -3.38 32.64
CA ALA A 477 8.64 -2.14 32.89
C ALA A 477 8.04 -1.36 34.06
N ILE A 478 6.71 -1.27 34.17
CA ILE A 478 6.04 -0.58 35.30
C ILE A 478 6.28 -1.33 36.60
N ALA A 479 6.10 -2.66 36.62
CA ALA A 479 6.33 -3.45 37.82
C ALA A 479 7.79 -3.35 38.28
N ALA A 480 8.75 -3.43 37.33
CA ALA A 480 10.16 -3.23 37.62
C ALA A 480 10.45 -1.82 38.15
N ALA A 481 9.87 -0.78 37.55
CA ALA A 481 10.05 0.61 37.98
C ALA A 481 9.53 0.84 39.41
N ILE A 482 8.33 0.34 39.71
CA ILE A 482 7.72 0.42 41.04
C ILE A 482 8.58 -0.33 42.07
N TYR A 483 9.02 -1.55 41.74
CA TYR A 483 9.85 -2.35 42.65
C TYR A 483 11.20 -1.68 42.93
N THR A 484 11.90 -1.24 41.88
CA THR A 484 13.21 -0.59 42.02
C THR A 484 13.13 0.75 42.75
N ALA A 485 12.10 1.56 42.50
CA ALA A 485 11.98 2.87 43.12
C ALA A 485 11.66 2.82 44.62
N TYR A 486 10.90 1.81 45.07
CA TYR A 486 10.29 1.84 46.42
C TYR A 486 10.62 0.66 47.32
N PHE A 487 10.79 -0.56 46.77
CA PHE A 487 11.02 -1.77 47.57
C PHE A 487 12.49 -2.21 47.58
N MET A 488 13.25 -1.84 46.54
CA MET A 488 14.62 -2.30 46.34
C MET A 488 15.63 -1.61 47.26
N ALA A 489 16.57 -2.39 47.80
CA ALA A 489 17.67 -1.86 48.58
C ALA A 489 18.56 -0.88 47.77
N PRO A 490 19.04 0.24 48.36
CA PRO A 490 19.84 1.23 47.63
C PRO A 490 21.10 0.66 46.95
N GLY A 491 21.72 -0.34 47.56
CA GLY A 491 22.91 -1.00 47.00
C GLY A 491 22.62 -1.81 45.74
N MET A 492 21.49 -2.51 45.69
CA MET A 492 21.06 -3.27 44.51
C MET A 492 20.57 -2.34 43.40
N ARG A 493 19.80 -1.29 43.75
CA ARG A 493 19.34 -0.27 42.80
C ARG A 493 20.48 0.40 42.04
N ARG A 494 21.58 0.74 42.74
CA ARG A 494 22.79 1.32 42.13
C ARG A 494 23.40 0.45 41.01
N LYS A 495 23.08 -0.84 40.98
CA LYS A 495 23.52 -1.78 39.93
C LYS A 495 22.42 -2.00 38.89
N VAL A 496 21.18 -2.24 39.33
CA VAL A 496 20.05 -2.59 38.44
C VAL A 496 19.66 -1.45 37.50
N LYS A 497 19.55 -0.22 38.00
CA LYS A 497 19.12 0.93 37.17
C LYS A 497 20.06 1.15 35.97
N PRO A 498 21.40 1.27 36.17
CA PRO A 498 22.32 1.39 35.04
C PRO A 498 22.29 0.22 34.06
N VAL A 499 22.05 -1.02 34.53
CA VAL A 499 21.96 -2.19 33.65
C VAL A 499 20.74 -2.10 32.73
N ILE A 500 19.58 -1.71 33.27
CA ILE A 500 18.37 -1.54 32.46
C ILE A 500 18.53 -0.37 31.49
N GLU A 501 19.13 0.74 31.92
CA GLU A 501 19.41 1.88 31.03
C GLU A 501 20.40 1.51 29.92
N LEU A 502 21.42 0.67 30.22
CA LEU A 502 22.38 0.19 29.22
C LEU A 502 21.70 -0.69 28.16
N MET A 503 20.56 -1.32 28.46
CA MET A 503 19.80 -2.07 27.46
C MET A 503 19.24 -1.16 26.36
N GLU A 504 18.97 0.12 26.63
CA GLU A 504 18.53 1.08 25.60
C GLU A 504 19.63 1.37 24.56
N ALA A 505 20.89 1.21 24.95
CA ALA A 505 22.04 1.46 24.08
C ALA A 505 22.28 0.35 23.04
N MET A 506 21.57 -0.78 23.13
CA MET A 506 21.70 -1.85 22.15
C MET A 506 21.19 -1.41 20.78
N PRO A 507 21.99 -1.55 19.70
CA PRO A 507 21.52 -1.25 18.35
C PRO A 507 20.31 -2.11 17.96
N THR A 508 19.23 -1.45 17.53
CA THR A 508 17.98 -2.14 17.16
C THR A 508 18.16 -3.10 15.98
N VAL A 509 19.12 -2.84 15.08
CA VAL A 509 19.52 -3.76 14.01
C VAL A 509 20.04 -5.08 14.56
N ILE A 510 20.84 -5.05 15.63
CA ILE A 510 21.36 -6.27 16.27
C ILE A 510 20.21 -7.07 16.89
N LEU A 511 19.27 -6.38 17.56
CA LEU A 511 18.08 -7.01 18.12
C LEU A 511 17.18 -7.60 17.03
N GLY A 512 17.02 -6.92 15.89
CA GLY A 512 16.27 -7.42 14.74
C GLY A 512 16.91 -8.67 14.13
N PHE A 513 18.23 -8.66 13.96
CA PHE A 513 18.98 -9.81 13.45
C PHE A 513 18.87 -11.01 14.40
N PHE A 514 19.06 -10.78 15.70
CA PHE A 514 18.86 -11.79 16.73
C PHE A 514 17.41 -12.33 16.72
N ALA A 515 16.42 -11.44 16.58
CA ALA A 515 15.03 -11.82 16.52
C ALA A 515 14.71 -12.72 15.31
N GLY A 516 15.16 -12.33 14.11
CA GLY A 516 14.84 -13.04 12.88
C GLY A 516 15.62 -14.33 12.65
N LEU A 517 16.87 -14.42 13.14
CA LEU A 517 17.76 -15.57 12.86
C LEU A 517 17.94 -16.53 14.02
N PHE A 518 17.74 -16.08 15.26
CA PHE A 518 17.87 -16.92 16.43
C PHE A 518 16.53 -17.08 17.17
N LEU A 519 15.88 -15.97 17.53
CA LEU A 519 14.67 -16.03 18.36
C LEU A 519 13.51 -16.70 17.60
N ALA A 520 13.27 -16.34 16.34
CA ALA A 520 12.21 -16.90 15.51
C ALA A 520 12.29 -18.44 15.40
N PRO A 521 13.41 -19.05 14.94
CA PRO A 521 13.53 -20.51 14.92
C PRO A 521 13.51 -21.14 16.31
N TYR A 522 14.03 -20.45 17.33
CA TYR A 522 14.01 -20.96 18.71
C TYR A 522 12.59 -21.04 19.26
N VAL A 523 11.78 -19.99 19.03
CA VAL A 523 10.37 -19.91 19.43
C VAL A 523 9.55 -20.97 18.71
N GLU A 524 9.79 -21.11 17.41
CA GLU A 524 9.15 -22.13 16.59
C GLU A 524 9.39 -23.55 17.12
N GLY A 525 10.63 -23.88 17.51
CA GLY A 525 10.96 -25.20 18.06
C GLY A 525 10.57 -25.43 19.52
N HIS A 526 10.13 -24.40 20.25
CA HIS A 526 9.79 -24.51 21.69
C HIS A 526 8.46 -23.83 22.03
N LEU A 527 7.51 -23.82 21.09
CA LEU A 527 6.27 -23.08 21.22
C LEU A 527 5.45 -23.48 22.47
N PRO A 528 5.22 -24.78 22.78
CA PRO A 528 4.57 -25.19 24.03
C PRO A 528 5.32 -24.72 25.29
N GLY A 529 6.65 -24.80 25.27
CA GLY A 529 7.49 -24.39 26.40
C GLY A 529 7.42 -22.89 26.68
N ILE A 530 7.29 -22.05 25.65
CA ILE A 530 7.17 -20.59 25.80
C ILE A 530 5.82 -20.21 26.41
N PHE A 531 4.72 -20.81 25.95
CA PHE A 531 3.42 -20.59 26.58
C PHE A 531 3.40 -21.11 28.02
N SER A 532 4.05 -22.25 28.27
CA SER A 532 4.20 -22.80 29.62
C SER A 532 5.03 -21.89 30.52
N LEU A 533 6.09 -21.27 29.99
CA LEU A 533 6.89 -20.28 30.72
C LEU A 533 6.02 -19.10 31.19
N LEU A 534 5.16 -18.55 30.33
CA LEU A 534 4.28 -17.43 30.68
C LEU A 534 3.33 -17.77 31.85
N MET A 535 2.89 -19.02 31.93
CA MET A 535 1.97 -19.50 32.97
C MET A 535 2.69 -19.95 34.24
N LEU A 536 3.78 -20.72 34.10
CA LEU A 536 4.52 -21.32 35.21
C LEU A 536 5.39 -20.30 35.94
N LEU A 537 5.86 -19.24 35.27
CA LEU A 537 6.73 -18.25 35.90
C LEU A 537 6.04 -17.49 37.05
N PRO A 538 4.84 -16.89 36.87
CA PRO A 538 4.11 -16.29 37.99
C PRO A 538 3.85 -17.27 39.14
N ILE A 539 3.47 -18.51 38.81
CA ILE A 539 3.20 -19.56 39.81
C ILE A 539 4.48 -19.90 40.57
N GLY A 540 5.59 -20.10 39.87
CA GLY A 540 6.89 -20.40 40.46
C GLY A 540 7.39 -19.31 41.38
N ILE A 541 7.18 -18.03 41.02
CA ILE A 541 7.49 -16.89 41.89
C ILE A 541 6.63 -16.90 43.16
N LEU A 542 5.32 -17.16 43.04
CA LEU A 542 4.41 -17.24 44.19
C LEU A 542 4.76 -18.41 45.12
N VAL A 543 5.06 -19.58 44.54
CA VAL A 543 5.49 -20.77 45.28
C VAL A 543 6.82 -20.52 45.98
N ALA A 544 7.79 -19.89 45.32
CA ALA A 544 9.06 -19.51 45.94
C ALA A 544 8.86 -18.50 47.08
N GLY A 545 8.00 -17.50 46.89
CA GLY A 545 7.65 -16.54 47.95
C GLY A 545 6.98 -17.21 49.15
N PHE A 546 6.06 -18.14 48.90
CA PHE A 546 5.43 -18.94 49.95
C PHE A 546 6.44 -19.84 50.67
N ALA A 547 7.29 -20.56 49.93
CA ALA A 547 8.34 -21.39 50.49
C ALA A 547 9.31 -20.57 51.35
N TRP A 548 9.72 -19.38 50.86
CA TRP A 548 10.55 -18.45 51.60
C TRP A 548 9.89 -18.01 52.92
N SER A 549 8.59 -17.72 52.90
CA SER A 549 7.83 -17.33 54.11
C SER A 549 7.80 -18.43 55.18
N ARG A 550 7.97 -19.70 54.79
CA ARG A 550 7.98 -20.86 55.69
C ARG A 550 9.38 -21.25 56.18
N LEU A 551 10.46 -20.63 55.69
CA LEU A 551 11.81 -20.97 56.10
C LEU A 551 12.12 -20.53 57.55
N PRO A 552 13.03 -21.24 58.25
CA PRO A 552 13.52 -20.84 59.58
C PRO A 552 14.01 -19.39 59.59
N GLU A 553 13.72 -18.68 60.67
CA GLU A 553 14.05 -17.25 60.82
C GLU A 553 15.55 -16.98 60.69
N THR A 554 16.39 -17.92 61.12
CA THR A 554 17.86 -17.89 61.00
C THR A 554 18.37 -17.82 59.56
N LEU A 555 17.59 -18.31 58.59
CA LEU A 555 17.93 -18.26 57.16
C LEU A 555 17.38 -17.00 56.51
N ARG A 556 16.18 -16.55 56.91
CA ARG A 556 15.57 -15.32 56.39
C ARG A 556 16.36 -14.08 56.78
N LEU A 557 16.79 -13.99 58.03
CA LEU A 557 17.56 -12.83 58.55
C LEU A 557 18.98 -12.69 57.95
N LYS A 558 19.48 -13.72 57.25
CA LYS A 558 20.77 -13.63 56.54
C LYS A 558 20.68 -12.78 55.28
N VAL A 559 19.49 -12.62 54.71
CA VAL A 559 19.28 -11.79 53.52
C VAL A 559 18.82 -10.41 53.99
N PRO A 560 19.56 -9.33 53.67
CA PRO A 560 19.11 -7.98 54.01
C PRO A 560 17.81 -7.62 53.29
N ASP A 561 16.97 -6.83 53.95
CA ASP A 561 15.72 -6.32 53.37
C ASP A 561 15.96 -5.61 52.03
N GLY A 562 15.08 -5.85 51.06
CA GLY A 562 15.14 -5.25 49.73
C GLY A 562 16.08 -5.98 48.75
N TRP A 563 16.56 -7.18 49.07
CA TRP A 563 17.34 -8.08 48.19
C TRP A 563 16.53 -9.27 47.65
N GLU A 564 15.21 -9.26 47.80
CA GLU A 564 14.35 -10.41 47.49
C GLU A 564 14.38 -10.76 46.00
N SER A 565 14.54 -9.79 45.10
CA SER A 565 14.68 -10.08 43.66
C SER A 565 15.92 -10.92 43.33
N ALA A 566 16.99 -10.85 44.13
CA ALA A 566 18.18 -11.69 43.92
C ALA A 566 17.89 -13.18 44.24
N ILE A 567 17.03 -13.44 45.23
CA ILE A 567 16.57 -14.80 45.58
C ILE A 567 15.70 -15.37 44.44
N LEU A 568 14.95 -14.52 43.75
CA LEU A 568 14.08 -14.96 42.66
C LEU A 568 14.85 -15.29 41.37
N ILE A 569 16.09 -14.82 41.17
CA ILE A 569 16.86 -15.10 39.95
C ILE A 569 17.03 -16.62 39.70
N PRO A 570 17.51 -17.43 40.66
CA PRO A 570 17.57 -18.88 40.50
C PRO A 570 16.21 -19.52 40.19
N VAL A 571 15.12 -19.01 40.79
CA VAL A 571 13.77 -19.52 40.56
C VAL A 571 13.34 -19.26 39.12
N ILE A 572 13.56 -18.05 38.61
CA ILE A 572 13.24 -17.67 37.23
C ILE A 572 14.03 -18.54 36.25
N ILE A 573 15.33 -18.76 36.50
CA ILE A 573 16.18 -19.60 35.66
C ILE A 573 15.70 -21.06 35.68
N LEU A 574 15.39 -21.61 36.87
CA LEU A 574 14.94 -23.00 37.00
C LEU A 574 13.58 -23.23 36.36
N VAL A 575 12.61 -22.34 36.60
CA VAL A 575 11.28 -22.45 36.00
C VAL A 575 11.39 -22.29 34.49
N GLY A 576 12.18 -21.34 33.99
CA GLY A 576 12.35 -21.16 32.56
C GLY A 576 13.06 -22.34 31.88
N TRP A 577 14.12 -22.85 32.49
CA TRP A 577 14.78 -24.07 32.01
C TRP A 577 13.82 -25.26 31.99
N PHE A 578 13.05 -25.45 33.07
CA PHE A 578 12.06 -26.53 33.15
C PHE A 578 10.97 -26.41 32.09
N SER A 579 10.39 -25.22 31.89
CA SER A 579 9.36 -24.99 30.87
C SER A 579 9.86 -25.28 29.47
N LEU A 580 11.07 -24.84 29.13
CA LEU A 580 11.67 -25.06 27.82
C LEU A 580 12.10 -26.53 27.61
N TYR A 581 12.67 -27.16 28.64
CA TYR A 581 13.02 -28.58 28.63
C TYR A 581 11.80 -29.48 28.47
N MET A 582 10.65 -29.09 29.04
CA MET A 582 9.39 -29.83 28.91
C MET A 582 8.70 -29.63 27.55
N SER A 583 9.12 -28.66 26.74
CA SER A 583 8.46 -28.34 25.47
C SER A 583 8.28 -29.55 24.53
N PRO A 584 9.31 -30.37 24.22
CA PRO A 584 9.15 -31.49 23.29
C PRO A 584 8.23 -32.59 23.85
N PHE A 585 8.20 -32.76 25.17
CA PHE A 585 7.30 -33.72 25.81
C PHE A 585 5.84 -33.25 25.71
N MET A 586 5.60 -31.97 25.98
CA MET A 586 4.28 -31.36 25.84
C MET A 586 3.78 -31.40 24.39
N GLU A 587 4.67 -31.19 23.43
CA GLU A 587 4.35 -31.26 22.00
C GLU A 587 3.83 -32.64 21.59
N ASN A 588 4.50 -33.68 22.07
CA ASN A 588 4.08 -35.07 21.82
C ASN A 588 2.81 -35.45 22.59
N TRP A 589 2.66 -34.99 23.83
CA TRP A 589 1.50 -35.36 24.67
C TRP A 589 0.21 -34.66 24.29
N PHE A 590 0.27 -33.39 23.86
CA PHE A 590 -0.93 -32.56 23.64
C PHE A 590 -1.20 -32.23 22.18
N PHE A 591 -0.19 -32.23 21.30
CA PHE A 591 -0.30 -31.68 19.96
C PHE A 591 0.09 -32.65 18.84
N GLY A 592 0.13 -33.96 19.13
CA GLY A 592 0.40 -34.98 18.10
C GLY A 592 1.80 -34.92 17.49
N GLY A 593 2.75 -34.23 18.14
CA GLY A 593 4.15 -34.14 17.71
C GLY A 593 4.53 -32.89 16.92
N ASP A 594 3.58 -32.06 16.49
CA ASP A 594 3.87 -30.74 15.91
C ASP A 594 2.74 -29.74 16.25
N MET A 595 3.04 -28.82 17.18
CA MET A 595 2.07 -27.80 17.60
C MET A 595 1.68 -26.86 16.45
N ARG A 596 2.56 -26.63 15.47
CA ARG A 596 2.27 -25.74 14.33
C ARG A 596 1.25 -26.38 13.41
N MET A 597 1.38 -27.68 13.16
CA MET A 597 0.41 -28.43 12.36
C MET A 597 -0.95 -28.49 13.06
N TRP A 598 -0.98 -28.65 14.39
CA TRP A 598 -2.21 -28.57 15.15
C TRP A 598 -2.86 -27.17 15.06
N ILE A 599 -2.08 -26.09 15.18
CA ILE A 599 -2.59 -24.72 15.00
C ILE A 599 -3.16 -24.52 13.58
N SER A 600 -2.50 -25.02 12.55
CA SER A 600 -2.94 -24.81 11.17
C SER A 600 -4.13 -25.68 10.76
N HIS A 601 -4.16 -26.97 11.13
CA HIS A 601 -5.26 -27.87 10.79
C HIS A 601 -6.46 -27.73 11.71
N ASP A 602 -6.26 -27.74 13.04
CA ASP A 602 -7.37 -27.80 14.00
C ASP A 602 -7.93 -26.42 14.34
N LEU A 603 -7.08 -25.39 14.44
CA LEU A 603 -7.53 -24.01 14.67
C LEU A 603 -7.77 -23.22 13.38
N GLY A 604 -7.27 -23.71 12.23
CA GLY A 604 -7.37 -23.00 10.96
C GLY A 604 -6.51 -21.72 10.90
N ILE A 605 -5.49 -21.62 11.76
CA ILE A 605 -4.68 -20.42 11.94
C ILE A 605 -3.34 -20.62 11.24
N THR A 606 -2.93 -19.69 10.37
CA THR A 606 -1.62 -19.81 9.71
C THR A 606 -0.48 -19.49 10.68
N TYR A 607 0.65 -20.20 10.51
CA TYR A 607 1.84 -20.03 11.34
C TYR A 607 3.03 -19.67 10.45
N ASP A 608 3.54 -18.46 10.60
CA ASP A 608 4.80 -18.00 10.02
C ASP A 608 5.91 -18.10 11.06
N GLN A 609 7.10 -18.55 10.67
CA GLN A 609 8.28 -18.55 11.56
C GLN A 609 8.62 -17.13 12.05
N ARG A 610 8.49 -16.14 11.17
CA ARG A 610 8.68 -14.72 11.46
C ARG A 610 7.32 -14.06 11.63
N ASN A 611 6.89 -13.88 12.88
CA ASN A 611 5.53 -13.49 13.21
C ASN A 611 5.44 -12.40 14.29
N ALA A 612 4.22 -11.98 14.60
CA ALA A 612 3.95 -10.96 15.59
C ALA A 612 4.35 -11.34 17.03
N LEU A 613 4.41 -12.62 17.40
CA LEU A 613 4.95 -13.07 18.70
C LEU A 613 6.42 -12.69 18.82
N VAL A 614 7.23 -13.09 17.85
CA VAL A 614 8.68 -12.83 17.83
C VAL A 614 8.94 -11.33 17.92
N VAL A 615 8.17 -10.54 17.18
CA VAL A 615 8.24 -9.08 17.19
C VAL A 615 7.85 -8.54 18.55
N GLY A 616 6.73 -8.98 19.13
CA GLY A 616 6.29 -8.56 20.46
C GLY A 616 7.35 -8.83 21.53
N LEU A 617 8.05 -9.96 21.46
CA LEU A 617 9.16 -10.31 22.36
C LEU A 617 10.38 -9.40 22.16
N ALA A 618 10.90 -9.30 20.94
CA ALA A 618 12.12 -8.55 20.65
C ALA A 618 11.94 -7.03 20.80
N MET A 619 10.83 -6.52 20.29
CA MET A 619 10.47 -5.12 20.35
C MET A 619 10.01 -4.71 21.74
N GLY A 620 9.28 -5.57 22.45
CA GLY A 620 8.93 -5.36 23.85
C GLY A 620 10.20 -5.21 24.69
N PHE A 621 11.17 -6.10 24.51
CA PHE A 621 12.48 -6.00 25.16
C PHE A 621 13.20 -4.68 24.89
N ALA A 622 13.16 -4.19 23.64
CA ALA A 622 13.77 -2.92 23.24
C ALA A 622 13.10 -1.68 23.84
N VAL A 623 11.81 -1.76 24.19
CA VAL A 623 11.01 -0.63 24.71
C VAL A 623 10.98 -0.59 26.24
N ILE A 624 11.25 -1.72 26.92
CA ILE A 624 11.28 -1.82 28.39
C ILE A 624 12.14 -0.72 29.05
N PRO A 625 13.40 -0.46 28.64
CA PRO A 625 14.26 0.53 29.29
C PRO A 625 13.65 1.93 29.33
N ASN A 626 13.04 2.35 28.22
CA ASN A 626 12.46 3.67 28.06
C ASN A 626 11.26 3.86 29.00
N ILE A 627 10.37 2.88 29.06
CA ILE A 627 9.22 2.91 29.97
C ILE A 627 9.71 2.85 31.42
N TYR A 628 10.64 1.95 31.71
CA TYR A 628 11.18 1.73 33.05
C TYR A 628 11.83 2.99 33.61
N SER A 629 12.76 3.62 32.88
CA SER A 629 13.52 4.76 33.38
C SER A 629 12.61 5.94 33.73
N ILE A 630 11.65 6.25 32.84
CA ILE A 630 10.73 7.37 33.03
C ILE A 630 9.72 7.06 34.15
N ALA A 631 9.22 5.84 34.24
CA ALA A 631 8.30 5.44 35.30
C ALA A 631 9.00 5.40 36.67
N GLU A 632 10.25 4.96 36.73
CA GLU A 632 11.06 4.88 37.96
C GLU A 632 11.34 6.28 38.51
N ASP A 633 11.75 7.21 37.64
CA ASP A 633 11.93 8.62 38.02
C ASP A 633 10.61 9.26 38.48
N ALA A 634 9.49 8.93 37.84
CA ALA A 634 8.17 9.40 38.24
C ALA A 634 7.79 8.93 39.66
N VAL A 635 7.99 7.64 39.96
CA VAL A 635 7.73 7.07 41.29
C VAL A 635 8.68 7.67 42.33
N PHE A 636 9.96 7.84 42.00
CA PHE A 636 10.96 8.38 42.92
C PHE A 636 10.77 9.89 43.19
N SER A 637 10.13 10.61 42.28
CA SER A 637 9.82 12.05 42.42
C SER A 637 8.70 12.34 43.41
N VAL A 638 7.97 11.33 43.88
CA VAL A 638 6.89 11.50 44.87
C VAL A 638 7.48 12.05 46.19
N PRO A 639 6.93 13.15 46.73
CA PRO A 639 7.44 13.74 47.97
C PRO A 639 7.50 12.75 49.12
N ARG A 640 8.67 12.66 49.78
CA ARG A 640 8.86 11.77 50.94
C ARG A 640 7.89 12.07 52.09
N GLY A 641 7.42 13.31 52.24
CA GLY A 641 6.42 13.67 53.24
C GLY A 641 5.11 12.89 53.11
N LEU A 642 4.65 12.63 51.87
CA LEU A 642 3.41 11.87 51.64
C LEU A 642 3.58 10.39 52.01
N THR A 643 4.74 9.82 51.69
CA THR A 643 5.05 8.41 52.00
C THR A 643 5.23 8.19 53.50
N LEU A 644 6.04 9.02 54.16
CA LEU A 644 6.26 8.93 55.60
C LEU A 644 4.99 9.24 56.39
N GLY A 645 4.18 10.21 55.94
CA GLY A 645 2.88 10.53 56.56
C GLY A 645 1.90 9.35 56.49
N SER A 646 1.82 8.67 55.35
CA SER A 646 0.99 7.47 55.21
C SER A 646 1.45 6.32 56.12
N LEU A 647 2.76 6.07 56.19
CA LEU A 647 3.33 5.04 57.07
C LEU A 647 3.12 5.37 58.55
N ALA A 648 3.22 6.66 58.93
CA ALA A 648 2.97 7.13 60.29
C ALA A 648 1.50 6.94 60.74
N LEU A 649 0.56 6.92 59.79
CA LEU A 649 -0.85 6.59 60.04
C LEU A 649 -1.12 5.07 60.14
N GLY A 650 -0.08 4.24 60.16
CA GLY A 650 -0.18 2.78 60.29
C GLY A 650 -0.46 2.05 58.98
N ALA A 651 -0.34 2.72 57.82
CA ALA A 651 -0.45 2.06 56.53
C ALA A 651 0.76 1.14 56.29
N THR A 652 0.53 0.00 55.64
CA THR A 652 1.61 -0.89 55.18
C THR A 652 2.31 -0.31 53.95
N PRO A 653 3.59 -0.68 53.68
CA PRO A 653 4.29 -0.25 52.46
C PRO A 653 3.53 -0.53 51.16
N TRP A 654 2.80 -1.66 51.10
CA TRP A 654 1.93 -1.99 49.96
C TRP A 654 0.73 -1.04 49.84
N GLN A 655 0.08 -0.69 50.95
CA GLN A 655 -1.02 0.27 50.96
C GLN A 655 -0.55 1.68 50.59
N THR A 656 0.59 2.13 51.13
CA THR A 656 1.19 3.42 50.78
C THR A 656 1.59 3.46 49.31
N MET A 657 2.18 2.38 48.78
CA MET A 657 2.52 2.26 47.37
C MET A 657 1.27 2.41 46.48
N THR A 658 0.25 1.60 46.72
CA THR A 658 -0.94 1.52 45.84
C THR A 658 -1.85 2.74 45.94
N ARG A 659 -2.03 3.30 47.15
CA ARG A 659 -3.01 4.37 47.38
C ARG A 659 -2.43 5.77 47.34
N VAL A 660 -1.12 5.92 47.57
CA VAL A 660 -0.46 7.23 47.61
C VAL A 660 0.54 7.35 46.46
N VAL A 661 1.56 6.49 46.43
CA VAL A 661 2.69 6.65 45.50
C VAL A 661 2.28 6.48 44.04
N ILE A 662 1.61 5.38 43.68
CA ILE A 662 1.16 5.13 42.30
C ILE A 662 0.17 6.20 41.85
N LEU A 663 -0.71 6.63 42.74
CA LEU A 663 -1.70 7.67 42.42
C LEU A 663 -1.01 9.00 42.09
N THR A 664 -0.07 9.44 42.92
CA THR A 664 0.71 10.66 42.69
C THR A 664 1.66 10.54 41.48
N ALA A 665 2.24 9.37 41.24
CA ALA A 665 3.15 9.11 40.11
C ALA A 665 2.42 8.82 38.78
N SER A 666 1.10 8.56 38.81
CA SER A 666 0.31 8.15 37.64
C SER A 666 0.45 9.02 36.39
N PRO A 667 0.57 10.37 36.46
CA PRO A 667 0.78 11.18 35.26
C PRO A 667 2.13 10.87 34.60
N GLY A 668 3.18 10.60 35.40
CA GLY A 668 4.51 10.28 34.90
C GLY A 668 4.60 8.85 34.34
N ILE A 669 3.95 7.89 34.99
CA ILE A 669 3.86 6.50 34.50
C ILE A 669 3.10 6.46 33.16
N PHE A 670 2.01 7.23 33.04
CA PHE A 670 1.27 7.33 31.78
C PHE A 670 2.11 7.97 30.67
N SER A 671 2.85 9.04 30.97
CA SER A 671 3.82 9.60 30.02
C SER A 671 4.87 8.58 29.58
N ALA A 672 5.40 7.77 30.49
CA ALA A 672 6.36 6.71 30.17
C ALA A 672 5.79 5.69 29.17
N LEU A 673 4.57 5.23 29.40
CA LEU A 673 3.88 4.30 28.49
C LEU A 673 3.67 4.89 27.10
N MET A 674 3.22 6.14 27.02
CA MET A 674 2.96 6.77 25.73
C MET A 674 4.24 7.01 24.93
N ILE A 675 5.33 7.41 25.60
CA ILE A 675 6.65 7.57 24.96
C ILE A 675 7.17 6.20 24.47
N GLY A 676 7.00 5.15 25.28
CA GLY A 676 7.33 3.78 24.87
C GLY A 676 6.53 3.31 23.66
N MET A 677 5.22 3.58 23.65
CA MET A 677 4.34 3.26 22.51
C MET A 677 4.71 4.04 21.25
N GLY A 678 5.07 5.32 21.37
CA GLY A 678 5.55 6.13 20.24
C GLY A 678 6.83 5.57 19.63
N ARG A 679 7.78 5.14 20.47
CA ARG A 679 9.00 4.44 20.01
C ARG A 679 8.66 3.12 19.33
N ALA A 680 7.74 2.35 19.91
CA ALA A 680 7.27 1.11 19.32
C ALA A 680 6.70 1.33 17.90
N VAL A 681 5.78 2.27 17.72
CA VAL A 681 5.18 2.55 16.41
C VAL A 681 6.23 2.97 15.36
N GLY A 682 7.28 3.69 15.79
CA GLY A 682 8.39 4.08 14.93
C GLY A 682 9.47 3.01 14.72
N GLU A 683 9.35 1.81 15.26
CA GLU A 683 10.39 0.78 15.16
C GLU A 683 10.48 0.21 13.74
N THR A 684 11.64 0.37 13.13
CA THR A 684 11.89 -0.04 11.74
C THR A 684 12.64 -1.36 11.65
N MET A 685 13.72 -1.52 12.40
CA MET A 685 14.73 -2.56 12.12
C MET A 685 14.38 -3.90 12.72
N ILE A 686 13.85 -3.90 13.96
CA ILE A 686 13.36 -5.16 14.57
C ILE A 686 12.24 -5.74 13.73
N VAL A 687 11.29 -4.89 13.33
CA VAL A 687 10.14 -5.27 12.53
C VAL A 687 10.57 -5.81 11.17
N LEU A 688 11.40 -5.05 10.43
CA LEU A 688 11.88 -5.45 9.10
C LEU A 688 12.50 -6.85 9.08
N MET A 689 13.23 -7.21 10.13
CA MET A 689 13.94 -8.49 10.22
C MET A 689 13.09 -9.62 10.81
N ALA A 690 12.10 -9.33 11.65
CA ALA A 690 11.39 -10.32 12.45
C ALA A 690 9.95 -10.64 12.00
N THR A 691 9.34 -9.86 11.10
CA THR A 691 7.91 -10.01 10.75
C THR A 691 7.60 -10.77 9.45
N GLY A 692 8.62 -11.13 8.66
CA GLY A 692 8.41 -11.71 7.33
C GLY A 692 7.88 -10.72 6.28
N ASN A 693 7.58 -9.47 6.65
CA ASN A 693 7.12 -8.38 5.77
C ASN A 693 5.87 -8.68 4.93
N THR A 694 4.93 -9.46 5.48
CA THR A 694 3.64 -9.78 4.84
C THR A 694 2.56 -8.75 5.23
N PRO A 695 1.96 -8.01 4.28
CA PRO A 695 0.97 -6.97 4.58
C PRO A 695 -0.44 -7.57 4.81
N VAL A 696 -0.59 -8.41 5.83
CA VAL A 696 -1.87 -9.04 6.23
C VAL A 696 -2.56 -8.25 7.34
N MET A 697 -3.90 -8.30 7.37
CA MET A 697 -4.73 -7.58 8.36
C MET A 697 -5.44 -8.51 9.35
N GLU A 698 -4.75 -9.55 9.79
CA GLU A 698 -5.26 -10.45 10.81
C GLU A 698 -4.59 -10.16 12.16
N MET A 699 -5.39 -10.18 13.23
CA MET A 699 -4.88 -9.98 14.61
C MET A 699 -4.10 -11.18 15.12
N ASN A 700 -4.06 -12.29 14.39
CA ASN A 700 -3.35 -13.51 14.77
C ASN A 700 -1.88 -13.22 15.16
N LEU A 701 -1.46 -13.79 16.29
CA LEU A 701 -0.12 -13.64 16.87
C LEU A 701 0.94 -14.45 16.08
N PHE A 702 0.52 -15.50 15.39
CA PHE A 702 1.40 -16.43 14.67
C PHE A 702 1.66 -16.05 13.21
N GLU A 703 1.08 -14.96 12.74
CA GLU A 703 1.29 -14.44 11.39
C GLU A 703 2.25 -13.26 11.37
N GLY A 704 2.88 -13.08 10.21
CA GLY A 704 3.65 -11.90 9.89
C GLY A 704 2.85 -10.60 9.87
N LEU A 705 3.57 -9.51 9.62
CA LEU A 705 3.00 -8.18 9.40
C LEU A 705 3.98 -7.33 8.60
N ARG A 706 3.47 -6.23 8.03
CA ARG A 706 4.31 -5.19 7.43
C ARG A 706 3.93 -3.84 8.03
N THR A 707 4.91 -3.07 8.51
CA THR A 707 4.67 -1.74 9.08
C THR A 707 4.94 -0.64 8.06
N LEU A 708 4.43 0.56 8.31
CA LEU A 708 4.72 1.74 7.50
C LEU A 708 6.23 2.03 7.46
N ALA A 709 6.91 1.93 8.60
CA ALA A 709 8.34 2.19 8.71
C ALA A 709 9.18 1.17 7.92
N ALA A 710 8.88 -0.14 8.08
CA ALA A 710 9.56 -1.19 7.33
C ALA A 710 9.28 -1.08 5.82
N ASN A 711 8.05 -0.73 5.44
CA ASN A 711 7.69 -0.54 4.04
C ASN A 711 8.50 0.58 3.37
N VAL A 712 8.60 1.74 4.02
CA VAL A 712 9.42 2.85 3.52
C VAL A 712 10.89 2.46 3.42
N ALA A 713 11.44 1.77 4.43
CA ALA A 713 12.85 1.37 4.42
C ALA A 713 13.21 0.40 3.28
N VAL A 714 12.29 -0.50 2.90
CA VAL A 714 12.53 -1.52 1.87
C VAL A 714 12.29 -0.97 0.47
N GLU A 715 11.18 -0.27 0.25
CA GLU A 715 10.74 0.06 -1.11
C GLU A 715 11.25 1.41 -1.62
N MET A 716 11.67 2.31 -0.72
CA MET A 716 12.12 3.64 -1.12
C MET A 716 13.38 3.62 -1.99
N PRO A 717 14.41 2.79 -1.72
CA PRO A 717 15.58 2.67 -2.60
C PRO A 717 15.26 2.12 -4.01
N GLU A 718 14.21 1.31 -4.14
CA GLU A 718 13.82 0.62 -5.39
C GLU A 718 12.80 1.41 -6.21
N SER A 719 12.19 2.45 -5.65
CA SER A 719 11.12 3.21 -6.29
C SER A 719 11.64 4.27 -7.28
N GLU A 720 10.97 4.41 -8.42
CA GLU A 720 11.28 5.44 -9.41
C GLU A 720 11.03 6.84 -8.84
N VAL A 721 12.05 7.68 -8.85
CA VAL A 721 11.99 9.03 -8.30
C VAL A 721 10.92 9.85 -9.01
N GLY A 722 9.96 10.36 -8.23
CA GLY A 722 8.87 11.21 -8.74
C GLY A 722 7.64 10.45 -9.21
N GLY A 723 7.69 9.12 -9.34
CA GLY A 723 6.54 8.27 -9.65
C GLY A 723 5.49 8.22 -8.53
N SER A 724 4.32 7.65 -8.81
CA SER A 724 3.23 7.55 -7.83
C SER A 724 3.63 6.70 -6.63
N HIS A 725 4.23 5.53 -6.85
CA HIS A 725 4.70 4.65 -5.77
C HIS A 725 5.69 5.36 -4.84
N TYR A 726 6.69 6.05 -5.39
CA TYR A 726 7.62 6.89 -4.63
C TYR A 726 6.88 7.89 -3.74
N ARG A 727 5.94 8.65 -4.29
CA ARG A 727 5.15 9.62 -3.50
C ARG A 727 4.25 8.96 -2.46
N VAL A 728 3.70 7.76 -2.72
CA VAL A 728 2.92 7.01 -1.72
C VAL A 728 3.80 6.54 -0.55
N LEU A 729 5.08 6.25 -0.76
CA LEU A 729 6.03 5.98 0.34
C LEU A 729 6.26 7.24 1.19
N PHE A 730 6.36 8.43 0.58
CA PHE A 730 6.37 9.70 1.31
C PHE A 730 5.07 9.95 2.08
N LEU A 731 3.92 9.58 1.50
CA LEU A 731 2.64 9.62 2.21
C LEU A 731 2.63 8.66 3.40
N SER A 732 3.21 7.47 3.27
CA SER A 732 3.36 6.52 4.38
C SER A 732 4.20 7.12 5.52
N ALA A 733 5.29 7.81 5.18
CA ALA A 733 6.11 8.55 6.15
C ALA A 733 5.35 9.71 6.81
N LEU A 734 4.54 10.45 6.03
CA LEU A 734 3.69 11.52 6.53
C LEU A 734 2.62 10.99 7.49
N VAL A 735 1.99 9.84 7.18
CA VAL A 735 1.03 9.16 8.06
C VAL A 735 1.70 8.75 9.38
N LEU A 736 2.90 8.16 9.31
CA LEU A 736 3.66 7.77 10.50
C LEU A 736 4.03 8.99 11.37
N LEU A 737 4.47 10.09 10.74
CA LEU A 737 4.79 11.34 11.42
C LEU A 737 3.54 11.94 12.08
N LEU A 738 2.41 12.00 11.36
CA LEU A 738 1.14 12.50 11.87
C LEU A 738 0.65 11.66 13.04
N PHE A 739 0.71 10.34 12.93
CA PHE A 739 0.35 9.43 14.00
C PHE A 739 1.20 9.68 15.26
N THR A 740 2.52 9.76 15.10
CA THR A 740 3.46 10.01 16.21
C THR A 740 3.17 11.36 16.87
N PHE A 741 2.91 12.39 16.06
CA PHE A 741 2.54 13.72 16.54
C PHE A 741 1.23 13.72 17.33
N VAL A 742 0.20 13.03 16.84
CA VAL A 742 -1.10 12.89 17.51
C VAL A 742 -0.94 12.15 18.84
N MET A 743 -0.21 11.03 18.85
CA MET A 743 0.02 10.24 20.06
C MET A 743 0.80 11.01 21.12
N ASN A 744 1.87 11.72 20.73
CA ASN A 744 2.65 12.54 21.65
C ASN A 744 1.83 13.72 22.21
N THR A 745 0.99 14.32 21.37
CA THR A 745 0.10 15.41 21.80
C THR A 745 -0.96 14.89 22.76
N LEU A 746 -1.58 13.74 22.47
CA LEU A 746 -2.53 13.08 23.36
C LEU A 746 -1.88 12.73 24.71
N ALA A 747 -0.64 12.24 24.70
CA ALA A 747 0.12 11.93 25.91
C ALA A 747 0.30 13.16 26.81
N GLU A 748 0.70 14.29 26.23
CA GLU A 748 0.91 15.53 26.98
C GLU A 748 -0.41 16.14 27.46
N LEU A 749 -1.48 16.09 26.64
CA LEU A 749 -2.82 16.52 27.05
C LEU A 749 -3.33 15.72 28.26
N ILE A 750 -3.16 14.39 28.24
CA ILE A 750 -3.55 13.52 29.36
C ILE A 750 -2.70 13.83 30.59
N ARG A 751 -1.38 13.96 30.43
CA ARG A 751 -0.46 14.31 31.53
C ARG A 751 -0.89 15.61 32.22
N GLN A 752 -1.21 16.65 31.46
CA GLN A 752 -1.65 17.95 32.01
C GLN A 752 -2.98 17.83 32.76
N ARG A 753 -3.96 17.09 32.18
CA ARG A 753 -5.25 16.83 32.85
C ARG A 753 -5.06 16.10 34.17
N LEU A 754 -4.25 15.03 34.20
CA LEU A 754 -3.98 14.25 35.41
C LEU A 754 -3.24 15.09 36.46
N ARG A 755 -2.22 15.87 36.06
CA ARG A 755 -1.50 16.76 36.98
C ARG A 755 -2.43 17.79 37.62
N LYS A 756 -3.33 18.41 36.85
CA LYS A 756 -4.32 19.37 37.39
C LYS A 756 -5.31 18.72 38.36
N LYS A 757 -5.75 17.49 38.07
CA LYS A 757 -6.66 16.73 38.94
C LYS A 757 -6.02 16.34 40.28
N TYR A 758 -4.72 16.04 40.27
CA TYR A 758 -4.00 15.57 41.45
C TYR A 758 -3.13 16.63 42.14
N SER A 759 -2.97 17.84 41.57
CA SER A 759 -2.28 18.94 42.23
C SER A 759 -3.06 19.55 43.41
N SER A 760 -4.33 19.18 43.57
CA SER A 760 -5.19 19.59 44.69
C SER A 760 -5.27 18.56 45.82
N LEU A 761 -4.59 17.42 45.69
CA LEU A 761 -4.33 16.45 46.76
C LEU A 761 -2.92 16.70 47.30
#